data_AF-A0A1M6Z7Q2-F1
#
_entry.id   AF-A0A1M6Z7Q2-F1
#
_cell.length_a   1.000
_cell.length_b   1.000
_cell.length_c   1.000
_cell.angle_alpha   90.00
_cell.angle_beta   90.00
_cell.angle_gamma   90.00
#
_symmetry.space_group_name_H-M   'P 1'
#
loop_
_entity.id
_entity.type
_entity.pdbx_description
1 polymer ?
#
loop_
_entity_poly.entity_id
_entity_poly.type
_entity_poly.pdbx_seq_one_letter_code
_entity_poly.pdbx_strand_id
1 'polypeptide(L)'
;MNRFRHLLTVLSFVPVMMLAQSPTENYVKAETMLNAHGNNAMVSVQYYNGLGYPTVSVATTGDDGHTSYSLVTYDALGREECKYVPVSTDKSILYKSPGTIVSCYSDTAPYSKTQYDGLGRPVSVTIPGSAFADKPATTAYATNAANEVIRYGVSNNSLTQNGYYPANSLTKEIGKDPENKQVETFKDLFGRVIMQRVAGSLCTYHVYDDLGRLRFVLPPKYQSEKNLAALCYEYRYDDRGRLEYKKLPGADYVKYWYDKADRMICMQDAEMRSANKCRFFVYDKFDRVVLQGLCTTCPSTNVFNATFNPAAAGTQGTSYTAPSGLGTIELEIANYYDGKQSKITYNNNPHFSSLTLPSSSVSQKGQLTGVITAATNGELLAQATQYDIKGNATSSKTKDIGGRIVSTTTAYSFTNKPTQSTATIDVKYGSSMTVIESIGYNTYNDQKSSDTIIVNHGIAKRAITTYAHDNLGRLLTVSRPTSSGTNRNVSYAYDLRSWMTKITTSTFLEELFYADGPGTKLYNGNISSIRWKDNSQSTKRGYKFTYDTANRLTSGTYGEGDALSSNTGRYSESMQYDANGNVNRITRYGKGTSGYGLMDNLTITYTGNQPTSVSESVSDNNTSGSFEYKKANGTGYKFNTNGSLVADKSRCIAYIIYDYNNNPKQIYFTNGSVTKYVYSASGQKLRAVHYTAKPNISRTWGVKPAELTTTQILQVDSTDYLMGGSLTMKNGKVDKYLFAGGYAQASVASATTDNFAFYFYNQDHLGSIREVVDASGAVKQVNNYYPFGAPYADAPASTNADFQPYKYNGKELDKMHGLNTFDYGARQYDPILARWDRIDPMAEKAPEISSYMYCKNNPTNFIDPDGMWPWNKKNLIEYRGNGTFGLNVNNLSATTRRNIRNANNNPSNWKPGEVGINTEVGHISLSKYSSDSFSLNHKTPGIDPKDESINVVNPIAKSTGLEDRRFSKHSISGVSGKIAAKGVLALDLTVYIVDTYQTWSSFFDSISLDSQKEELENSINRVSNNFDLIPEEYRNDVDVIGAIINYVFQGINSTSNKVIEDIGKQIINR
;
A
#
# COMPACT_ATOMS: atom_id res chain seq x y z
N MET A 1 33.97 62.69 15.16
CA MET A 1 33.03 62.18 14.15
C MET A 1 33.68 61.72 12.82
N ASN A 2 35.01 61.58 12.70
CA ASN A 2 35.67 61.16 11.44
C ASN A 2 36.35 59.78 11.46
N ARG A 3 36.40 59.06 12.60
CA ARG A 3 37.01 57.71 12.68
C ARG A 3 36.02 56.54 12.51
N PHE A 4 34.71 56.78 12.58
CA PHE A 4 33.69 55.73 12.41
C PHE A 4 33.22 55.54 10.96
N ARG A 5 33.46 56.52 10.07
CA ARG A 5 33.09 56.41 8.65
C ARG A 5 34.06 55.54 7.84
N HIS A 6 35.34 55.49 8.20
CA HIS A 6 36.32 54.68 7.46
C HIS A 6 36.27 53.19 7.77
N LEU A 7 35.71 52.77 8.93
CA LEU A 7 35.52 51.35 9.23
C LEU A 7 34.35 50.73 8.43
N LEU A 8 33.27 51.49 8.17
CA LEU A 8 32.15 51.01 7.34
C LEU A 8 32.45 50.98 5.84
N THR A 9 33.42 51.77 5.36
CA THR A 9 33.78 51.78 3.93
C THR A 9 34.72 50.62 3.57
N VAL A 10 35.43 50.04 4.55
CA VAL A 10 36.30 48.87 4.34
C VAL A 10 35.51 47.55 4.43
N LEU A 11 34.41 47.49 5.20
CA LEU A 11 33.52 46.32 5.21
C LEU A 11 32.63 46.19 3.96
N SER A 12 32.50 47.24 3.15
CA SER A 12 31.70 47.24 1.90
C SER A 12 32.47 46.75 0.67
N PHE A 13 33.77 46.44 0.82
CA PHE A 13 34.64 45.87 -0.22
C PHE A 13 35.15 44.46 0.11
N VAL A 14 34.54 43.75 1.05
CA VAL A 14 34.74 42.30 1.13
C VAL A 14 33.88 41.70 0.02
N PRO A 15 34.45 41.16 -1.08
CA PRO A 15 33.65 40.39 -2.01
C PRO A 15 33.01 39.27 -1.20
N VAL A 16 31.69 39.28 -1.11
CA VAL A 16 30.95 38.09 -0.69
C VAL A 16 31.30 37.05 -1.73
N MET A 17 32.29 36.21 -1.44
CA MET A 17 32.60 35.03 -2.24
C MET A 17 31.36 34.14 -2.13
N MET A 18 30.43 34.32 -3.05
CA MET A 18 29.43 33.29 -3.33
C MET A 18 30.21 32.15 -3.98
N LEU A 19 30.61 31.18 -3.17
CA LEU A 19 31.17 29.92 -3.67
C LEU A 19 30.05 29.22 -4.44
N ALA A 20 30.16 29.20 -5.78
CA ALA A 20 29.27 28.40 -6.61
C ALA A 20 29.43 26.92 -6.27
N GLN A 21 28.33 26.16 -6.25
CA GLN A 21 28.34 24.71 -5.97
C GLN A 21 29.26 23.95 -6.93
N SER A 22 29.32 24.41 -8.18
CA SER A 22 30.35 24.07 -9.17
C SER A 22 30.60 25.32 -10.03
N PRO A 23 31.87 25.65 -10.34
CA PRO A 23 32.18 26.73 -11.28
C PRO A 23 32.00 26.33 -12.75
N THR A 24 31.81 25.04 -13.05
CA THR A 24 31.79 24.51 -14.44
C THR A 24 30.48 23.85 -14.85
N GLU A 25 29.69 23.32 -13.90
CA GLU A 25 28.51 22.50 -14.21
C GLU A 25 27.21 23.24 -13.89
N ASN A 26 26.19 23.04 -14.74
CA ASN A 26 24.82 23.44 -14.43
C ASN A 26 24.23 22.51 -13.36
N TYR A 27 23.51 23.06 -12.38
CA TYR A 27 22.93 22.26 -11.31
C TYR A 27 21.61 22.81 -10.77
N VAL A 28 20.81 21.92 -10.20
CA VAL A 28 19.70 22.23 -9.31
C VAL A 28 20.02 21.67 -7.93
N LYS A 29 20.03 22.54 -6.91
CA LYS A 29 20.23 22.17 -5.51
C LYS A 29 18.90 22.31 -4.76
N ALA A 30 18.55 21.30 -3.97
CA ALA A 30 17.44 21.39 -3.03
C ALA A 30 17.92 21.13 -1.60
N GLU A 31 17.36 21.90 -0.67
CA GLU A 31 17.65 21.80 0.75
C GLU A 31 16.33 21.68 1.52
N THR A 32 16.19 20.58 2.24
CA THR A 32 15.03 20.32 3.10
C THR A 32 15.46 20.50 4.53
N MET A 33 15.07 21.62 5.14
CA MET A 33 15.39 21.92 6.53
C MET A 33 14.75 20.89 7.46
N LEU A 34 15.51 20.40 8.43
CA LEU A 34 15.07 19.40 9.40
C LEU A 34 14.69 20.01 10.76
N ASN A 35 15.00 21.28 10.96
CA ASN A 35 14.66 22.03 12.16
C ASN A 35 14.33 23.49 11.84
N ALA A 36 13.64 24.16 12.76
CA ALA A 36 13.21 25.55 12.60
C ALA A 36 14.38 26.57 12.61
N HIS A 37 15.55 26.20 13.12
CA HIS A 37 16.72 27.08 13.17
C HIS A 37 17.53 27.08 11.86
N GLY A 38 17.23 26.16 10.93
CA GLY A 38 17.94 26.03 9.65
C GLY A 38 19.34 25.43 9.75
N ASN A 39 19.75 24.91 10.92
CA ASN A 39 21.11 24.40 11.13
C ASN A 39 21.33 22.98 10.60
N ASN A 40 20.24 22.22 10.38
CA ASN A 40 20.29 20.85 9.84
C ASN A 40 19.40 20.78 8.61
N ALA A 41 19.89 20.19 7.51
CA ALA A 41 19.13 20.01 6.28
C ALA A 41 19.54 18.71 5.57
N MET A 42 18.57 18.07 4.91
CA MET A 42 18.87 17.13 3.84
C MET A 42 19.20 17.91 2.58
N VAL A 43 20.29 17.57 1.92
CA VAL A 43 20.74 18.27 0.71
C VAL A 43 20.81 17.29 -0.45
N SER A 44 20.26 17.69 -1.60
CA SER A 44 20.45 17.00 -2.87
C SER A 44 20.86 17.98 -3.96
N VAL A 45 21.72 17.50 -4.87
CA VAL A 45 22.16 18.26 -6.03
C VAL A 45 22.08 17.37 -7.27
N GLN A 46 21.39 17.86 -8.30
CA GLN A 46 21.36 17.27 -9.63
C GLN A 46 22.18 18.14 -10.59
N TYR A 47 23.20 17.56 -11.19
CA TYR A 47 24.02 18.21 -12.21
C TYR A 47 23.54 17.83 -13.62
N TYR A 48 23.76 18.72 -14.58
CA TYR A 48 23.34 18.59 -15.97
C TYR A 48 24.51 18.85 -16.91
N ASN A 49 24.56 18.12 -18.03
CA ASN A 49 25.55 18.40 -19.08
C ASN A 49 25.19 19.66 -19.90
N GLY A 50 26.04 20.01 -20.87
CA GLY A 50 25.82 21.17 -21.74
C GLY A 50 24.56 21.14 -22.62
N LEU A 51 23.88 19.98 -22.73
CA LEU A 51 22.61 19.81 -23.43
C LEU A 51 21.40 19.82 -22.48
N GLY A 52 21.63 19.97 -21.17
CA GLY A 52 20.58 19.96 -20.15
C GLY A 52 20.14 18.55 -19.71
N TYR A 53 20.87 17.49 -20.05
CA TYR A 53 20.56 16.14 -19.57
C TYR A 53 21.16 15.89 -18.18
N PRO A 54 20.42 15.26 -17.25
CA PRO A 54 20.91 14.99 -15.89
C PRO A 54 22.04 13.95 -15.89
N THR A 55 23.18 14.26 -15.28
CA THR A 55 24.38 13.38 -15.30
C THR A 55 24.74 12.83 -13.92
N VAL A 56 25.16 13.70 -13.00
CA VAL A 56 25.57 13.33 -11.65
C VAL A 56 24.49 13.75 -10.67
N SER A 57 24.10 12.85 -9.77
CA SER A 57 23.25 13.19 -8.64
C SER A 57 24.00 12.90 -7.34
N VAL A 58 23.87 13.78 -6.36
CA VAL A 58 24.45 13.57 -5.02
C VAL A 58 23.43 13.94 -3.95
N ALA A 59 23.37 13.16 -2.88
CA ALA A 59 22.51 13.43 -1.72
C ALA A 59 23.14 13.00 -0.40
N THR A 60 22.77 13.66 0.70
CA THR A 60 23.08 13.23 2.07
C THR A 60 22.26 11.99 2.44
N THR A 61 22.93 10.86 2.72
CA THR A 61 22.27 9.55 2.93
C THR A 61 22.71 8.83 4.20
N GLY A 62 23.97 8.96 4.60
CA GLY A 62 24.49 8.27 5.78
C GLY A 62 24.11 8.96 7.11
N ASP A 63 24.05 8.16 8.18
CA ASP A 63 23.69 8.63 9.52
C ASP A 63 24.69 9.65 10.12
N ASP A 64 25.89 9.75 9.57
CA ASP A 64 26.96 10.66 10.00
C ASP A 64 27.29 11.73 8.94
N GLY A 65 26.39 11.94 7.97
CA GLY A 65 26.52 12.93 6.91
C GLY A 65 27.26 12.46 5.66
N HIS A 66 27.56 11.17 5.52
CA HIS A 66 28.05 10.63 4.24
C HIS A 66 27.04 10.87 3.12
N THR A 67 27.59 11.05 1.92
CA THR A 67 26.84 11.31 0.70
C THR A 67 26.88 10.12 -0.25
N SER A 68 25.80 9.95 -0.99
CA SER A 68 25.69 8.99 -2.07
C SER A 68 25.69 9.69 -3.42
N TYR A 69 26.51 9.20 -4.34
CA TYR A 69 26.60 9.66 -5.73
C TYR A 69 25.98 8.62 -6.66
N SER A 70 25.26 9.08 -7.68
CA SER A 70 24.83 8.29 -8.83
C SER A 70 25.20 8.99 -10.12
N LEU A 71 25.32 8.20 -11.20
CA LEU A 71 25.75 8.66 -12.51
C LEU A 71 24.84 8.09 -13.60
N VAL A 72 24.46 8.94 -14.56
CA VAL A 72 23.86 8.56 -15.83
C VAL A 72 24.76 9.06 -16.96
N THR A 73 25.07 8.18 -17.91
CA THR A 73 25.79 8.53 -19.14
C THR A 73 24.87 8.42 -20.35
N TYR A 74 25.20 9.14 -21.41
CA TYR A 74 24.40 9.23 -22.62
C TYR A 74 25.24 8.85 -23.84
N ASP A 75 24.61 8.24 -24.82
CA ASP A 75 25.24 8.00 -26.11
C ASP A 75 25.35 9.27 -26.96
N ALA A 76 25.97 9.17 -28.13
CA ALA A 76 26.14 10.31 -29.05
C ALA A 76 24.83 10.92 -29.56
N LEU A 77 23.69 10.24 -29.40
CA LEU A 77 22.36 10.71 -29.77
C LEU A 77 21.58 11.28 -28.58
N GLY A 78 22.20 11.37 -27.39
CA GLY A 78 21.57 11.92 -26.18
C GLY A 78 20.61 10.95 -25.49
N ARG A 79 20.68 9.65 -25.78
CA ARG A 79 19.86 8.62 -25.11
C ARG A 79 20.61 8.05 -23.91
N GLU A 80 19.90 7.71 -22.83
CA GLU A 80 20.52 7.10 -21.64
C GLU A 80 21.23 5.79 -22.02
N GLU A 81 22.54 5.72 -21.82
CA GLU A 81 23.35 4.53 -22.12
C GLU A 81 23.57 3.70 -20.87
N CYS A 82 24.16 4.28 -19.82
CA CYS A 82 24.45 3.59 -18.57
C CYS A 82 23.86 4.33 -17.38
N LYS A 83 23.25 3.59 -16.46
CA LYS A 83 22.78 4.09 -15.17
C LYS A 83 23.46 3.33 -14.04
N TYR A 84 24.32 4.03 -13.31
CA TYR A 84 25.14 3.47 -12.23
C TYR A 84 24.35 3.35 -10.94
N VAL A 85 24.57 2.28 -10.19
CA VAL A 85 24.00 2.14 -8.84
C VAL A 85 24.63 3.16 -7.89
N PRO A 86 23.94 3.62 -6.84
CA PRO A 86 24.52 4.62 -5.95
C PRO A 86 25.78 4.12 -5.22
N VAL A 87 26.77 4.99 -5.03
CA VAL A 87 28.01 4.72 -4.29
C VAL A 87 28.29 5.79 -3.25
N SER A 88 28.77 5.39 -2.08
CA SER A 88 29.20 6.32 -1.04
C SER A 88 30.66 6.70 -1.27
N THR A 89 31.00 7.98 -1.08
CA THR A 89 32.39 8.45 -1.22
C THR A 89 32.89 9.11 0.06
N ASP A 90 32.39 10.29 0.39
CA ASP A 90 32.75 11.09 1.55
C ASP A 90 31.54 11.92 2.04
N LYS A 91 31.78 12.94 2.87
CA LYS A 91 30.77 13.85 3.41
C LYS A 91 30.60 15.13 2.58
N SER A 92 31.05 15.13 1.31
CA SER A 92 30.98 16.28 0.42
C SER A 92 29.79 16.20 -0.53
N ILE A 93 29.09 17.33 -0.70
CA ILE A 93 28.02 17.50 -1.69
C ILE A 93 28.51 18.15 -3.00
N LEU A 94 29.81 18.43 -3.10
CA LEU A 94 30.42 19.08 -4.26
C LEU A 94 30.41 18.17 -5.49
N TYR A 95 30.47 18.77 -6.66
CA TYR A 95 30.56 18.01 -7.90
C TYR A 95 31.79 17.08 -7.90
N LYS A 96 31.61 15.86 -8.40
CA LYS A 96 32.68 14.91 -8.67
C LYS A 96 32.61 14.49 -10.13
N SER A 97 33.78 14.44 -10.78
CA SER A 97 33.85 13.97 -12.16
C SER A 97 33.35 12.52 -12.27
N PRO A 98 32.73 12.13 -13.40
CA PRO A 98 32.32 10.75 -13.64
C PRO A 98 33.44 9.73 -13.38
N GLY A 99 34.69 10.04 -13.78
CA GLY A 99 35.84 9.16 -13.54
C GLY A 99 36.13 8.93 -12.06
N THR A 100 35.98 9.97 -11.22
CA THR A 100 36.13 9.85 -9.77
C THR A 100 35.04 8.95 -9.18
N ILE A 101 33.78 9.12 -9.60
CA ILE A 101 32.65 8.31 -9.12
C ILE A 101 32.85 6.84 -9.52
N VAL A 102 33.22 6.59 -10.78
CA VAL A 102 33.45 5.23 -11.31
C VAL A 102 34.59 4.53 -10.56
N SER A 103 35.63 5.25 -10.14
CA SER A 103 36.74 4.68 -9.37
C SER A 103 36.36 4.17 -7.96
N CYS A 104 35.17 4.53 -7.46
CA CYS A 104 34.69 4.11 -6.14
C CYS A 104 34.03 2.73 -6.15
N TYR A 105 33.70 2.16 -7.32
CA TYR A 105 33.13 0.82 -7.40
C TYR A 105 34.23 -0.24 -7.42
N SER A 106 34.02 -1.32 -6.68
CA SER A 106 34.86 -2.52 -6.75
C SER A 106 34.45 -3.48 -7.88
N ASP A 107 33.21 -3.39 -8.37
CA ASP A 107 32.69 -4.18 -9.49
C ASP A 107 32.97 -3.47 -10.83
N THR A 108 33.21 -4.24 -11.90
CA THR A 108 33.56 -3.72 -13.22
C THR A 108 32.36 -3.31 -14.08
N ALA A 109 31.14 -3.73 -13.72
CA ALA A 109 29.89 -3.37 -14.39
C ALA A 109 28.82 -2.87 -13.39
N PRO A 110 29.07 -1.81 -12.60
CA PRO A 110 28.16 -1.34 -11.54
C PRO A 110 26.96 -0.54 -12.08
N TYR A 111 26.52 -0.81 -13.30
CA TYR A 111 25.49 -0.05 -14.00
C TYR A 111 24.58 -0.96 -14.81
N SER A 112 23.34 -0.52 -15.02
CA SER A 112 22.51 -1.06 -16.09
C SER A 112 22.89 -0.38 -17.40
N LYS A 113 23.04 -1.15 -18.48
CA LYS A 113 23.32 -0.64 -19.82
C LYS A 113 22.12 -0.88 -20.72
N THR A 114 21.64 0.18 -21.36
CA THR A 114 20.56 0.10 -22.35
C THR A 114 21.13 0.15 -23.77
N GLN A 115 20.66 -0.74 -24.63
CA GLN A 115 20.91 -0.71 -26.07
C GLN A 115 19.62 -0.40 -26.82
N TYR A 116 19.74 0.31 -27.93
CA TYR A 116 18.62 0.78 -28.73
C TYR A 116 18.70 0.26 -30.17
N ASP A 117 17.54 0.09 -30.81
CA ASP A 117 17.48 -0.10 -32.26
C ASP A 117 17.66 1.23 -33.04
N GLY A 118 17.60 1.15 -34.37
CA GLY A 118 17.70 2.32 -35.25
C GLY A 118 16.54 3.33 -35.13
N LEU A 119 15.44 2.95 -34.46
CA LEU A 119 14.29 3.84 -34.18
C LEU A 119 14.36 4.42 -32.76
N GLY A 120 15.44 4.15 -32.01
CA GLY A 120 15.61 4.66 -30.65
C GLY A 120 14.79 3.93 -29.60
N ARG A 121 14.29 2.72 -29.89
CA ARG A 121 13.55 1.90 -28.93
C ARG A 121 14.51 0.97 -28.17
N PRO A 122 14.34 0.78 -26.86
CA PRO A 122 15.22 -0.09 -26.08
C PRO A 122 15.03 -1.55 -26.50
N VAL A 123 16.12 -2.23 -26.83
CA VAL A 123 16.13 -3.66 -27.24
C VAL A 123 16.80 -4.57 -26.23
N SER A 124 17.64 -4.03 -25.36
CA SER A 124 18.37 -4.79 -24.35
C SER A 124 18.70 -3.90 -23.16
N VAL A 125 18.53 -4.41 -21.95
CA VAL A 125 18.93 -3.75 -20.70
C VAL A 125 19.65 -4.75 -19.81
N THR A 126 20.91 -4.48 -19.45
CA THR A 126 21.65 -5.28 -18.48
C THR A 126 21.32 -4.88 -17.05
N ILE A 127 21.49 -5.82 -16.11
CA ILE A 127 21.35 -5.57 -14.68
C ILE A 127 22.73 -5.22 -14.10
N PRO A 128 22.85 -4.28 -13.14
CA PRO A 128 24.12 -3.95 -12.52
C PRO A 128 24.82 -5.16 -11.88
N GLY A 129 26.13 -5.27 -12.11
CA GLY A 129 27.06 -6.26 -11.57
C GLY A 129 27.73 -7.09 -12.66
N SER A 130 29.04 -7.32 -12.53
CA SER A 130 29.86 -8.09 -13.47
C SER A 130 29.31 -9.48 -13.79
N ALA A 131 28.73 -10.16 -12.78
CA ALA A 131 28.08 -11.46 -12.95
C ALA A 131 26.80 -11.43 -13.82
N PHE A 132 26.20 -10.25 -14.04
CA PHE A 132 24.95 -10.03 -14.77
C PHE A 132 25.18 -9.38 -16.14
N ALA A 133 26.41 -8.96 -16.45
CA ALA A 133 26.73 -8.15 -17.63
C ALA A 133 26.42 -8.87 -18.97
N ASP A 134 26.47 -10.20 -18.99
CA ASP A 134 26.14 -11.04 -20.16
C ASP A 134 24.69 -11.59 -20.11
N LYS A 135 23.86 -11.13 -19.18
CA LYS A 135 22.48 -11.59 -18.94
C LYS A 135 21.46 -10.45 -19.07
N PRO A 136 21.31 -9.83 -20.26
CA PRO A 136 20.35 -8.75 -20.43
C PRO A 136 18.90 -9.24 -20.44
N ALA A 137 17.99 -8.40 -19.97
CA ALA A 137 16.60 -8.47 -20.38
C ALA A 137 16.49 -7.89 -21.81
N THR A 138 15.69 -8.50 -22.68
CA THR A 138 15.59 -8.09 -24.09
C THR A 138 14.16 -7.76 -24.48
N THR A 139 14.02 -6.85 -25.44
CA THR A 139 12.73 -6.50 -26.06
C THR A 139 12.88 -6.55 -27.57
N ALA A 140 11.98 -7.26 -28.24
CA ALA A 140 11.86 -7.25 -29.69
C ALA A 140 10.52 -6.65 -30.12
N TYR A 141 10.52 -5.96 -31.25
CA TYR A 141 9.34 -5.31 -31.82
C TYR A 141 8.99 -5.97 -33.16
N ALA A 142 7.73 -6.32 -33.33
CA ALA A 142 7.20 -7.00 -34.51
C ALA A 142 5.73 -6.62 -34.72
N THR A 143 5.08 -7.34 -35.63
CA THR A 143 3.63 -7.31 -35.85
C THR A 143 3.05 -8.70 -35.68
N ASN A 144 1.73 -8.81 -35.58
CA ASN A 144 1.07 -10.12 -35.50
C ASN A 144 1.14 -10.88 -36.84
N ALA A 145 1.28 -12.20 -36.75
CA ALA A 145 1.11 -13.12 -37.88
C ALA A 145 -0.37 -13.39 -38.19
N ALA A 146 -0.63 -13.98 -39.36
CA ALA A 146 -1.95 -14.50 -39.70
C ALA A 146 -2.35 -15.61 -38.70
N ASN A 147 -3.62 -15.63 -38.30
CA ASN A 147 -4.19 -16.61 -37.35
C ASN A 147 -3.53 -16.65 -35.96
N GLU A 148 -2.81 -15.59 -35.55
CA GLU A 148 -2.11 -15.55 -34.27
C GLU A 148 -2.99 -15.04 -33.11
N VAL A 149 -3.80 -14.01 -33.37
CA VAL A 149 -4.61 -13.33 -32.34
C VAL A 149 -6.08 -13.42 -32.71
N ILE A 150 -6.88 -14.03 -31.83
CA ILE A 150 -8.33 -14.14 -32.01
C ILE A 150 -8.96 -12.75 -31.92
N ARG A 151 -9.86 -12.44 -32.84
CA ARG A 151 -10.61 -11.18 -32.83
C ARG A 151 -11.93 -11.35 -32.09
N TYR A 152 -11.92 -11.07 -30.79
CA TYR A 152 -13.15 -10.95 -30.02
C TYR A 152 -13.81 -9.60 -30.23
N GLY A 153 -15.14 -9.55 -30.17
CA GLY A 153 -15.93 -8.31 -30.24
C GLY A 153 -17.16 -8.38 -29.36
N VAL A 154 -17.99 -7.34 -29.40
CA VAL A 154 -19.21 -7.25 -28.58
C VAL A 154 -20.42 -6.92 -29.45
N SER A 155 -21.50 -7.68 -29.28
CA SER A 155 -22.79 -7.42 -29.92
C SER A 155 -23.92 -7.66 -28.91
N ASN A 156 -24.84 -6.70 -28.76
CA ASN A 156 -25.95 -6.76 -27.78
C ASN A 156 -25.49 -7.20 -26.37
N ASN A 157 -24.42 -6.57 -25.86
CA ASN A 157 -23.78 -6.89 -24.57
C ASN A 157 -23.26 -8.34 -24.43
N SER A 158 -23.09 -9.05 -25.54
CA SER A 158 -22.58 -10.43 -25.58
C SER A 158 -21.24 -10.50 -26.28
N LEU A 159 -20.37 -11.40 -25.80
CA LEU A 159 -19.08 -11.68 -26.44
C LEU A 159 -19.30 -12.39 -27.79
N THR A 160 -18.58 -11.93 -28.81
CA THR A 160 -18.54 -12.55 -30.15
C THR A 160 -17.10 -12.91 -30.51
N GLN A 161 -16.93 -13.94 -31.34
CA GLN A 161 -15.63 -14.35 -31.87
C GLN A 161 -15.63 -14.21 -33.40
N ASN A 162 -14.92 -13.21 -33.91
CA ASN A 162 -14.99 -12.74 -35.29
C ASN A 162 -13.75 -13.14 -36.09
N GLY A 163 -13.34 -14.41 -35.98
CA GLY A 163 -12.14 -14.97 -36.61
C GLY A 163 -10.85 -14.49 -35.94
N TYR A 164 -9.83 -14.22 -36.75
CA TYR A 164 -8.51 -13.73 -36.32
C TYR A 164 -8.26 -12.32 -36.85
N TYR A 165 -7.38 -11.57 -36.18
CA TYR A 165 -6.84 -10.35 -36.73
C TYR A 165 -6.01 -10.64 -37.99
N PRO A 166 -6.14 -9.83 -39.06
CA PRO A 166 -5.27 -9.92 -40.24
C PRO A 166 -3.80 -9.79 -39.85
N ALA A 167 -2.89 -10.41 -40.61
CA ALA A 167 -1.46 -10.21 -40.42
C ALA A 167 -1.11 -8.71 -40.50
N ASN A 168 -0.15 -8.27 -39.69
CA ASN A 168 0.33 -6.89 -39.65
C ASN A 168 -0.69 -5.83 -39.22
N SER A 169 -1.78 -6.23 -38.55
CA SER A 169 -2.81 -5.29 -38.07
C SER A 169 -2.66 -4.87 -36.60
N LEU A 170 -1.84 -5.61 -35.82
CA LEU A 170 -1.50 -5.33 -34.44
C LEU A 170 0.02 -5.17 -34.30
N THR A 171 0.44 -4.25 -33.46
CA THR A 171 1.84 -4.17 -33.01
C THR A 171 2.09 -5.25 -31.97
N LYS A 172 3.31 -5.79 -31.95
CA LYS A 172 3.73 -6.89 -31.08
C LYS A 172 5.04 -6.54 -30.39
N GLU A 173 5.03 -6.51 -29.07
CA GLU A 173 6.21 -6.36 -28.22
C GLU A 173 6.53 -7.71 -27.57
N ILE A 174 7.77 -8.17 -27.67
CA ILE A 174 8.25 -9.45 -27.10
C ILE A 174 9.33 -9.14 -26.08
N GLY A 175 8.97 -9.16 -24.80
CA GLY A 175 9.91 -9.03 -23.69
C GLY A 175 10.43 -10.39 -23.23
N LYS A 176 11.72 -10.49 -22.93
CA LYS A 176 12.34 -11.64 -22.27
C LYS A 176 13.14 -11.19 -21.06
N ASP A 177 12.96 -11.90 -19.95
CA ASP A 177 13.84 -11.74 -18.78
C ASP A 177 15.21 -12.41 -19.02
N PRO A 178 16.21 -12.20 -18.14
CA PRO A 178 17.53 -12.83 -18.26
C PRO A 178 17.53 -14.38 -18.26
N GLU A 179 16.41 -15.01 -17.92
CA GLU A 179 16.18 -16.45 -17.90
C GLU A 179 15.42 -16.91 -19.15
N ASN A 180 15.25 -16.01 -20.13
CA ASN A 180 14.50 -16.19 -21.37
C ASN A 180 13.00 -16.44 -21.18
N LYS A 181 12.43 -16.08 -20.02
CA LYS A 181 10.97 -16.15 -19.80
C LYS A 181 10.31 -15.00 -20.54
N GLN A 182 9.33 -15.35 -21.36
CA GLN A 182 8.80 -14.47 -22.40
C GLN A 182 7.40 -13.94 -22.07
N VAL A 183 7.18 -12.65 -22.35
CA VAL A 183 5.88 -11.99 -22.38
C VAL A 183 5.71 -11.29 -23.72
N GLU A 184 4.58 -11.53 -24.37
CA GLU A 184 4.21 -10.90 -25.63
C GLU A 184 2.99 -10.02 -25.43
N THR A 185 3.05 -8.77 -25.91
CA THR A 185 1.94 -7.82 -25.81
C THR A 185 1.52 -7.38 -27.21
N PHE A 186 0.25 -7.57 -27.53
CA PHE A 186 -0.35 -7.19 -28.81
C PHE A 186 -1.23 -5.97 -28.61
N LYS A 187 -0.99 -4.91 -29.37
CA LYS A 187 -1.74 -3.66 -29.27
C LYS A 187 -2.34 -3.28 -30.61
N ASP A 188 -3.50 -2.64 -30.57
CA ASP A 188 -4.11 -2.04 -31.76
C ASP A 188 -3.47 -0.70 -32.14
N LEU A 189 -3.99 -0.07 -33.19
CA LEU A 189 -3.51 1.23 -33.69
C LEU A 189 -3.67 2.38 -32.68
N PHE A 190 -4.51 2.22 -31.65
CA PHE A 190 -4.72 3.21 -30.60
C PHE A 190 -3.86 2.92 -29.35
N GLY A 191 -2.98 1.91 -29.43
CA GLY A 191 -2.12 1.49 -28.31
C GLY A 191 -2.85 0.69 -27.23
N ARG A 192 -4.10 0.28 -27.46
CA ARG A 192 -4.87 -0.53 -26.50
C ARG A 192 -4.40 -1.97 -26.58
N VAL A 193 -4.17 -2.59 -25.42
CA VAL A 193 -3.74 -4.00 -25.36
C VAL A 193 -4.91 -4.88 -25.76
N ILE A 194 -4.77 -5.67 -26.82
CA ILE A 194 -5.77 -6.63 -27.28
C ILE A 194 -5.54 -8.00 -26.65
N MET A 195 -4.28 -8.43 -26.60
CA MET A 195 -3.88 -9.71 -26.00
C MET A 195 -2.52 -9.57 -25.33
N GLN A 196 -2.37 -10.17 -24.16
CA GLN A 196 -1.08 -10.45 -23.54
C GLN A 196 -0.88 -11.97 -23.49
N ARG A 197 0.30 -12.46 -23.88
CA ARG A 197 0.66 -13.88 -23.85
C ARG A 197 1.91 -14.09 -22.99
N VAL A 198 1.77 -14.87 -21.94
CA VAL A 198 2.86 -15.22 -21.00
C VAL A 198 3.25 -16.69 -21.20
N ALA A 199 4.53 -17.01 -21.00
CA ALA A 199 5.03 -18.39 -21.05
C ALA A 199 4.72 -19.12 -22.38
N GLY A 200 4.56 -18.36 -23.48
CA GLY A 200 4.30 -18.87 -24.82
C GLY A 200 2.87 -19.37 -25.08
N SER A 201 2.02 -19.52 -24.07
CA SER A 201 0.68 -20.12 -24.23
C SER A 201 -0.43 -19.48 -23.39
N LEU A 202 -0.10 -18.79 -22.30
CA LEU A 202 -1.10 -18.22 -21.39
C LEU A 202 -1.60 -16.88 -21.92
N CYS A 203 -2.74 -16.89 -22.62
CA CYS A 203 -3.26 -15.72 -23.33
C CYS A 203 -4.41 -15.05 -22.57
N THR A 204 -4.26 -13.77 -22.26
CA THR A 204 -5.30 -12.90 -21.69
C THR A 204 -5.76 -11.91 -22.75
N TYR A 205 -7.05 -11.90 -23.06
CA TYR A 205 -7.64 -10.98 -24.05
C TYR A 205 -8.41 -9.86 -23.36
N HIS A 206 -8.27 -8.65 -23.88
CA HIS A 206 -9.05 -7.48 -23.49
C HIS A 206 -9.95 -7.10 -24.67
N VAL A 207 -11.26 -7.13 -24.43
CA VAL A 207 -12.27 -6.97 -25.48
C VAL A 207 -12.95 -5.63 -25.29
N TYR A 208 -12.91 -4.80 -26.33
CA TYR A 208 -13.48 -3.45 -26.32
C TYR A 208 -14.74 -3.39 -27.18
N ASP A 209 -15.66 -2.47 -26.87
CA ASP A 209 -16.74 -2.10 -27.79
C ASP A 209 -16.27 -1.08 -28.85
N ASP A 210 -17.19 -0.71 -29.76
CA ASP A 210 -16.91 0.24 -30.84
C ASP A 210 -16.56 1.65 -30.34
N LEU A 211 -16.91 1.98 -29.09
CA LEU A 211 -16.53 3.24 -28.44
C LEU A 211 -15.17 3.13 -27.71
N GLY A 212 -14.52 1.97 -27.77
CA GLY A 212 -13.23 1.71 -27.15
C GLY A 212 -13.28 1.36 -25.66
N ARG A 213 -14.47 1.14 -25.09
CA ARG A 213 -14.64 0.83 -23.67
C ARG A 213 -14.42 -0.65 -23.42
N LEU A 214 -13.68 -1.00 -22.37
CA LEU A 214 -13.38 -2.39 -22.01
C LEU A 214 -14.67 -3.11 -21.58
N ARG A 215 -15.04 -4.19 -22.26
CA ARG A 215 -16.28 -4.95 -22.02
C ARG A 215 -16.04 -6.29 -21.36
N PHE A 216 -14.95 -6.96 -21.75
CA PHE A 216 -14.57 -8.24 -21.18
C PHE A 216 -13.06 -8.34 -21.00
N VAL A 217 -12.64 -9.04 -19.95
CA VAL A 217 -11.29 -9.60 -19.87
C VAL A 217 -11.38 -11.11 -19.77
N LEU A 218 -10.72 -11.79 -20.70
CA LEU A 218 -10.79 -13.24 -20.89
C LEU A 218 -9.45 -13.85 -20.47
N PRO A 219 -9.33 -14.50 -19.31
CA PRO A 219 -8.07 -15.01 -18.80
C PRO A 219 -7.58 -16.27 -19.56
N PRO A 220 -6.35 -16.74 -19.30
CA PRO A 220 -5.78 -17.91 -19.98
C PRO A 220 -6.67 -19.15 -19.95
N LYS A 221 -7.25 -19.50 -18.80
CA LYS A 221 -8.13 -20.68 -18.65
C LYS A 221 -9.43 -20.57 -19.43
N TYR A 222 -9.92 -19.34 -19.69
CA TYR A 222 -11.09 -19.17 -20.57
C TYR A 222 -10.80 -19.65 -21.98
N GLN A 223 -9.56 -19.52 -22.46
CA GLN A 223 -9.21 -19.92 -23.82
C GLN A 223 -9.41 -21.43 -24.06
N SER A 224 -9.25 -22.25 -23.02
CA SER A 224 -9.52 -23.70 -23.06
C SER A 224 -10.94 -24.09 -22.64
N GLU A 225 -11.54 -23.41 -21.65
CA GLU A 225 -12.82 -23.84 -21.04
C GLU A 225 -14.06 -23.10 -21.55
N LYS A 226 -13.90 -21.91 -22.14
CA LYS A 226 -14.97 -21.07 -22.71
C LYS A 226 -16.15 -20.77 -21.75
N ASN A 227 -15.91 -20.77 -20.44
CA ASN A 227 -16.92 -20.45 -19.43
C ASN A 227 -16.86 -18.97 -19.01
N LEU A 228 -17.73 -18.13 -19.59
CA LEU A 228 -17.79 -16.70 -19.27
C LEU A 228 -18.14 -16.43 -17.80
N ALA A 229 -19.16 -17.12 -17.29
CA ALA A 229 -19.69 -16.86 -15.95
C ALA A 229 -18.70 -17.18 -14.84
N ALA A 230 -17.86 -18.22 -15.02
CA ALA A 230 -16.93 -18.67 -14.00
C ALA A 230 -15.54 -18.02 -14.09
N LEU A 231 -15.14 -17.51 -15.25
CA LEU A 231 -13.75 -17.11 -15.52
C LEU A 231 -13.57 -15.66 -15.94
N CYS A 232 -14.57 -14.98 -16.48
CA CYS A 232 -14.36 -13.70 -17.15
C CYS A 232 -14.78 -12.51 -16.30
N TYR A 233 -14.10 -11.40 -16.54
CA TYR A 233 -14.50 -10.08 -16.07
C TYR A 233 -15.47 -9.49 -17.11
N GLU A 234 -16.56 -8.89 -16.65
CA GLU A 234 -17.55 -8.25 -17.54
C GLU A 234 -17.90 -6.85 -17.03
N TYR A 235 -17.97 -5.91 -17.96
CA TYR A 235 -18.26 -4.50 -17.73
C TYR A 235 -19.36 -4.02 -18.66
N ARG A 236 -20.29 -3.22 -18.13
CA ARG A 236 -21.28 -2.49 -18.92
C ARG A 236 -21.39 -1.06 -18.42
N TYR A 237 -21.67 -0.18 -19.36
CA TYR A 237 -21.66 1.25 -19.14
C TYR A 237 -23.02 1.82 -19.52
N ASP A 238 -23.43 2.86 -18.80
CA ASP A 238 -24.59 3.65 -19.17
C ASP A 238 -24.32 4.50 -20.42
N ASP A 239 -25.34 5.21 -20.89
CA ASP A 239 -25.27 6.08 -22.07
C ASP A 239 -24.26 7.23 -21.93
N ARG A 240 -23.79 7.51 -20.71
CA ARG A 240 -22.77 8.54 -20.40
C ARG A 240 -21.37 7.95 -20.24
N GLY A 241 -21.21 6.64 -20.41
CA GLY A 241 -19.93 5.94 -20.30
C GLY A 241 -19.47 5.64 -18.87
N ARG A 242 -20.36 5.74 -17.88
CA ARG A 242 -20.09 5.37 -16.48
C ARG A 242 -20.44 3.90 -16.28
N LEU A 243 -19.67 3.15 -15.50
CA LEU A 243 -19.97 1.71 -15.32
C LEU A 243 -21.27 1.55 -14.54
N GLU A 244 -22.20 0.76 -15.04
CA GLU A 244 -23.45 0.45 -14.36
C GLU A 244 -23.49 -1.01 -13.88
N TYR A 245 -22.60 -1.85 -14.40
CA TYR A 245 -22.55 -3.28 -14.17
C TYR A 245 -21.12 -3.78 -14.18
N LYS A 246 -20.78 -4.56 -13.16
CA LYS A 246 -19.48 -5.23 -13.02
C LYS A 246 -19.68 -6.67 -12.63
N LYS A 247 -18.98 -7.60 -13.25
CA LYS A 247 -18.90 -9.00 -12.80
C LYS A 247 -17.47 -9.47 -12.71
N LEU A 248 -17.14 -10.16 -11.61
CA LEU A 248 -15.85 -10.78 -11.37
C LEU A 248 -15.92 -12.30 -11.56
N PRO A 249 -14.81 -12.97 -11.91
CA PRO A 249 -14.77 -14.43 -12.02
C PRO A 249 -15.19 -15.12 -10.71
N GLY A 250 -16.24 -15.95 -10.78
CA GLY A 250 -16.74 -16.69 -9.63
C GLY A 250 -17.70 -15.91 -8.71
N ALA A 251 -18.06 -14.67 -9.07
CA ALA A 251 -19.11 -13.89 -8.41
C ALA A 251 -20.20 -13.47 -9.39
N ASP A 252 -21.38 -13.21 -8.86
CA ASP A 252 -22.45 -12.53 -9.60
C ASP A 252 -22.21 -11.01 -9.60
N TYR A 253 -22.96 -10.30 -10.43
CA TYR A 253 -22.66 -8.91 -10.75
C TYR A 253 -22.93 -7.93 -9.59
N VAL A 254 -22.26 -6.78 -9.65
CA VAL A 254 -22.54 -5.57 -8.87
C VAL A 254 -23.13 -4.52 -9.80
N LYS A 255 -24.20 -3.85 -9.37
CA LYS A 255 -24.81 -2.71 -10.06
C LYS A 255 -24.47 -1.40 -9.37
N TYR A 256 -24.42 -0.34 -10.15
CA TYR A 256 -24.11 1.02 -9.70
C TYR A 256 -25.12 2.03 -10.22
N TRP A 257 -25.46 3.03 -9.39
CA TRP A 257 -26.36 4.12 -9.74
C TRP A 257 -25.72 5.47 -9.44
N TYR A 258 -26.06 6.45 -10.29
CA TYR A 258 -25.47 7.78 -10.28
C TYR A 258 -26.52 8.87 -10.17
N ASP A 259 -26.16 9.96 -9.51
CA ASP A 259 -26.91 11.20 -9.61
C ASP A 259 -26.55 12.00 -10.88
N LYS A 260 -27.19 13.17 -11.01
CA LYS A 260 -26.95 14.13 -12.11
C LYS A 260 -25.58 14.81 -12.05
N ALA A 261 -24.86 14.71 -10.94
CA ALA A 261 -23.52 15.25 -10.75
C ALA A 261 -22.41 14.19 -10.95
N ASP A 262 -22.76 13.03 -11.51
CA ASP A 262 -21.82 11.91 -11.76
C ASP A 262 -21.23 11.26 -10.51
N ARG A 263 -21.93 11.38 -9.38
CA ARG A 263 -21.54 10.77 -8.11
C ARG A 263 -22.32 9.48 -7.88
N MET A 264 -21.66 8.45 -7.35
CA MET A 264 -22.31 7.19 -7.01
C MET A 264 -23.20 7.37 -5.80
N ILE A 265 -24.49 7.12 -5.97
CA ILE A 265 -25.44 7.25 -4.87
C ILE A 265 -25.92 5.90 -4.36
N CYS A 266 -25.73 4.85 -5.16
CA CYS A 266 -26.13 3.50 -4.80
C CYS A 266 -25.20 2.46 -5.42
N MET A 267 -24.91 1.38 -4.69
CA MET A 267 -24.38 0.14 -5.26
C MET A 267 -25.11 -1.08 -4.70
N GLN A 268 -25.15 -2.16 -5.46
CA GLN A 268 -25.82 -3.39 -5.05
C GLN A 268 -25.12 -4.63 -5.61
N ASP A 269 -24.55 -5.44 -4.73
CA ASP A 269 -24.02 -6.77 -5.04
C ASP A 269 -25.10 -7.85 -4.92
N ALA A 270 -24.73 -9.11 -5.14
CA ALA A 270 -25.69 -10.21 -5.21
C ALA A 270 -26.28 -10.58 -3.84
N GLU A 271 -25.49 -10.52 -2.78
CA GLU A 271 -25.96 -10.80 -1.42
C GLU A 271 -26.88 -9.70 -0.90
N MET A 272 -26.56 -8.42 -1.15
CA MET A 272 -27.45 -7.29 -0.83
C MET A 272 -28.76 -7.37 -1.64
N ARG A 273 -28.69 -7.70 -2.93
CA ARG A 273 -29.88 -7.88 -3.77
C ARG A 273 -30.80 -8.97 -3.24
N SER A 274 -30.25 -10.10 -2.83
CA SER A 274 -31.00 -11.22 -2.23
C SER A 274 -31.67 -10.83 -0.90
N ALA A 275 -31.13 -9.82 -0.21
CA ALA A 275 -31.69 -9.27 1.01
C ALA A 275 -32.60 -8.03 0.79
N ASN A 276 -32.93 -7.67 -0.45
CA ASN A 276 -33.63 -6.42 -0.81
C ASN A 276 -32.94 -5.16 -0.25
N LYS A 277 -31.60 -5.16 -0.24
CA LYS A 277 -30.77 -4.04 0.22
C LYS A 277 -29.93 -3.45 -0.91
N CYS A 278 -29.52 -2.21 -0.70
CA CYS A 278 -28.53 -1.48 -1.46
C CYS A 278 -27.62 -0.71 -0.52
N ARG A 279 -26.40 -0.38 -0.91
CA ARG A 279 -25.56 0.56 -0.18
C ARG A 279 -25.68 1.94 -0.81
N PHE A 280 -26.02 2.95 -0.02
CA PHE A 280 -26.12 4.33 -0.48
C PHE A 280 -24.93 5.18 -0.06
N PHE A 281 -24.73 6.27 -0.79
CA PHE A 281 -23.78 7.33 -0.47
C PHE A 281 -24.48 8.68 -0.62
N VAL A 282 -24.34 9.55 0.39
CA VAL A 282 -24.86 10.92 0.37
C VAL A 282 -23.72 11.89 0.57
N TYR A 283 -23.76 12.98 -0.17
CA TYR A 283 -22.69 13.96 -0.24
C TYR A 283 -23.09 15.26 0.47
N ASP A 284 -22.11 16.10 0.80
CA ASP A 284 -22.39 17.50 1.09
C ASP A 284 -22.27 18.37 -0.17
N LYS A 285 -22.39 19.69 0.01
CA LYS A 285 -22.32 20.67 -1.08
C LYS A 285 -20.93 20.79 -1.74
N PHE A 286 -19.91 20.12 -1.22
CA PHE A 286 -18.55 20.10 -1.74
C PHE A 286 -18.15 18.70 -2.24
N ASP A 287 -19.13 17.86 -2.59
CA ASP A 287 -18.92 16.51 -3.13
C ASP A 287 -18.15 15.54 -2.22
N ARG A 288 -18.17 15.78 -0.91
CA ARG A 288 -17.61 14.86 0.10
C ARG A 288 -18.68 13.93 0.64
N VAL A 289 -18.39 12.64 0.76
CA VAL A 289 -19.32 11.64 1.33
C VAL A 289 -19.53 11.93 2.82
N VAL A 290 -20.75 12.29 3.22
CA VAL A 290 -21.12 12.55 4.61
C VAL A 290 -21.93 11.44 5.24
N LEU A 291 -22.66 10.65 4.46
CA LEU A 291 -23.39 9.48 4.94
C LEU A 291 -23.17 8.29 4.01
N GLN A 292 -22.92 7.13 4.60
CA GLN A 292 -22.95 5.83 3.95
C GLN A 292 -23.79 4.88 4.79
N GLY A 293 -24.57 4.02 4.14
CA GLY A 293 -25.36 3.02 4.83
C GLY A 293 -26.07 2.08 3.89
N LEU A 294 -26.95 1.24 4.44
CA LEU A 294 -27.83 0.38 3.68
C LEU A 294 -29.22 1.00 3.53
N CYS A 295 -29.80 0.84 2.35
CA CYS A 295 -31.12 1.29 1.94
C CYS A 295 -31.96 0.12 1.44
N THR A 296 -33.28 0.29 1.37
CA THR A 296 -34.17 -0.66 0.67
C THR A 296 -34.49 -0.23 -0.76
N THR A 297 -34.15 1.01 -1.14
CA THR A 297 -34.46 1.59 -2.46
C THR A 297 -33.30 2.44 -2.97
N CYS A 298 -32.99 2.36 -4.27
CA CYS A 298 -32.01 3.23 -4.93
C CYS A 298 -32.74 4.32 -5.75
N PRO A 299 -32.54 5.62 -5.47
CA PRO A 299 -33.08 6.71 -6.28
C PRO A 299 -32.29 6.87 -7.59
N SER A 300 -32.87 7.50 -8.62
CA SER A 300 -32.30 7.50 -9.99
C SER A 300 -32.15 8.86 -10.69
N THR A 301 -32.51 10.02 -10.09
CA THR A 301 -32.71 11.22 -10.92
C THR A 301 -32.29 12.60 -10.37
N ASN A 302 -31.87 12.77 -9.11
CA ASN A 302 -31.57 14.10 -8.54
C ASN A 302 -30.21 14.17 -7.83
N VAL A 303 -29.62 15.37 -7.76
CA VAL A 303 -28.40 15.65 -6.97
C VAL A 303 -28.66 15.28 -5.51
N PHE A 304 -27.82 14.39 -4.97
CA PHE A 304 -28.11 13.69 -3.71
C PHE A 304 -27.29 14.23 -2.53
N ASN A 305 -27.69 15.41 -2.03
CA ASN A 305 -26.97 16.12 -0.96
C ASN A 305 -27.70 16.07 0.39
N ALA A 306 -26.96 15.83 1.48
CA ALA A 306 -27.50 15.92 2.83
C ALA A 306 -27.50 17.38 3.33
N THR A 307 -28.48 17.71 4.17
CA THR A 307 -28.51 18.99 4.90
C THR A 307 -28.04 18.78 6.34
N PHE A 308 -27.07 19.56 6.81
CA PHE A 308 -26.56 19.49 8.18
C PHE A 308 -27.28 20.50 9.08
N ASN A 309 -27.87 20.04 10.18
CA ASN A 309 -28.43 20.90 11.21
C ASN A 309 -28.03 20.37 12.61
N PRO A 310 -27.10 21.04 13.33
CA PRO A 310 -26.66 20.58 14.64
C PRO A 310 -27.74 20.63 15.72
N ALA A 311 -28.83 21.39 15.51
CA ALA A 311 -29.96 21.46 16.43
C ALA A 311 -30.98 20.31 16.26
N ALA A 312 -30.85 19.52 15.19
CA ALA A 312 -31.74 18.39 14.90
C ALA A 312 -31.02 17.05 15.06
N ALA A 313 -31.79 16.00 15.38
CA ALA A 313 -31.26 14.63 15.42
C ALA A 313 -30.81 14.13 14.03
N GLY A 314 -31.48 14.58 12.96
CA GLY A 314 -31.23 14.13 11.60
C GLY A 314 -31.50 12.63 11.38
N THR A 315 -31.05 12.11 10.25
CA THR A 315 -31.09 10.70 9.89
C THR A 315 -30.24 9.88 10.87
N GLN A 316 -30.86 8.92 11.57
CA GLN A 316 -30.19 8.00 12.49
C GLN A 316 -29.30 8.70 13.55
N GLY A 317 -29.70 9.88 14.04
CA GLY A 317 -28.96 10.59 15.09
C GLY A 317 -27.67 11.28 14.65
N THR A 318 -27.47 11.46 13.33
CA THR A 318 -26.23 12.01 12.75
C THR A 318 -26.24 13.53 12.59
N SER A 319 -27.36 14.21 12.84
CA SER A 319 -27.59 15.64 12.51
C SER A 319 -27.54 16.00 11.01
N TYR A 320 -27.29 15.02 10.13
CA TYR A 320 -27.50 15.14 8.70
C TYR A 320 -28.89 14.63 8.33
N THR A 321 -29.62 15.36 7.50
CA THR A 321 -30.87 14.88 6.90
C THR A 321 -30.58 14.40 5.49
N ALA A 322 -30.70 13.08 5.27
CA ALA A 322 -30.57 12.48 3.94
C ALA A 322 -31.77 12.82 3.04
N PRO A 323 -31.61 12.92 1.72
CA PRO A 323 -32.72 13.13 0.80
C PRO A 323 -33.74 11.97 0.82
N SER A 324 -34.99 12.26 0.44
CA SER A 324 -36.03 11.25 0.27
C SER A 324 -35.70 10.23 -0.83
N GLY A 325 -36.22 9.01 -0.73
CA GLY A 325 -36.13 7.99 -1.78
C GLY A 325 -35.21 6.79 -1.47
N LEU A 326 -34.64 6.71 -0.26
CA LEU A 326 -33.82 5.57 0.19
C LEU A 326 -34.63 4.45 0.87
N GLY A 327 -35.90 4.69 1.18
CA GLY A 327 -36.70 3.78 2.01
C GLY A 327 -36.13 3.67 3.43
N THR A 328 -35.99 2.44 3.94
CA THR A 328 -35.44 2.20 5.29
C THR A 328 -33.92 2.30 5.27
N ILE A 329 -33.36 3.12 6.16
CA ILE A 329 -31.92 3.40 6.26
C ILE A 329 -31.32 2.69 7.47
N GLU A 330 -30.22 1.97 7.26
CA GLU A 330 -29.31 1.48 8.29
C GLU A 330 -27.96 2.22 8.13
N LEU A 331 -27.53 2.95 9.16
CA LEU A 331 -26.29 3.72 9.10
C LEU A 331 -25.06 2.81 9.14
N GLU A 332 -24.09 3.05 8.26
CA GLU A 332 -22.76 2.44 8.32
C GLU A 332 -21.71 3.46 8.79
N ILE A 333 -21.66 4.63 8.13
CA ILE A 333 -20.66 5.68 8.38
C ILE A 333 -21.33 7.06 8.29
N ALA A 334 -20.99 7.97 9.21
CA ALA A 334 -21.25 9.40 9.08
C ALA A 334 -19.96 10.21 9.26
N ASN A 335 -19.65 11.06 8.29
CA ASN A 335 -18.43 11.89 8.25
C ASN A 335 -18.75 13.36 8.55
N TYR A 336 -17.96 13.97 9.44
CA TYR A 336 -18.14 15.35 9.89
C TYR A 336 -16.93 16.19 9.52
N TYR A 337 -17.09 17.04 8.51
CA TYR A 337 -16.05 17.94 8.03
C TYR A 337 -16.11 19.33 8.68
N ASP A 338 -15.05 20.12 8.53
CA ASP A 338 -14.98 21.55 8.87
C ASP A 338 -15.27 21.88 10.34
N GLY A 339 -14.89 20.99 11.27
CA GLY A 339 -15.15 21.16 12.70
C GLY A 339 -16.63 21.01 13.10
N LYS A 340 -17.50 20.48 12.22
CA LYS A 340 -18.93 20.26 12.53
C LYS A 340 -19.15 19.40 13.77
N GLN A 341 -18.24 18.48 14.09
CA GLN A 341 -18.33 17.65 15.30
C GLN A 341 -18.31 18.47 16.60
N SER A 342 -17.56 19.58 16.65
CA SER A 342 -17.60 20.49 17.81
C SER A 342 -18.98 21.12 18.03
N LYS A 343 -19.67 21.49 16.94
CA LYS A 343 -21.05 22.05 16.95
C LYS A 343 -22.08 21.07 17.51
N ILE A 344 -21.85 19.77 17.30
CA ILE A 344 -22.71 18.69 17.78
C ILE A 344 -22.57 18.51 19.30
N THR A 345 -21.35 18.68 19.85
CA THR A 345 -21.10 18.60 21.30
C THR A 345 -21.89 19.65 22.08
N TYR A 346 -22.11 20.85 21.51
CA TYR A 346 -22.96 21.89 22.13
C TYR A 346 -24.43 21.48 22.30
N ASN A 347 -24.91 20.47 21.57
CA ASN A 347 -26.28 19.98 21.65
C ASN A 347 -26.38 18.59 22.33
N ASN A 348 -25.37 18.19 23.11
CA ASN A 348 -25.37 16.93 23.88
C ASN A 348 -25.62 15.66 23.05
N ASN A 349 -25.16 15.57 21.79
CA ASN A 349 -25.26 14.32 21.05
C ASN A 349 -24.50 13.21 21.81
N PRO A 350 -25.16 12.08 22.14
CA PRO A 350 -24.59 11.04 22.98
C PRO A 350 -23.39 10.31 22.36
N HIS A 351 -23.17 10.42 21.05
CA HIS A 351 -22.05 9.80 20.36
C HIS A 351 -20.73 10.57 20.58
N PHE A 352 -20.79 11.90 20.71
CA PHE A 352 -19.63 12.78 20.86
C PHE A 352 -19.47 13.39 22.26
N SER A 353 -20.46 13.25 23.15
CA SER A 353 -20.46 13.86 24.48
C SER A 353 -19.25 13.51 25.36
N SER A 354 -18.66 12.33 25.17
CA SER A 354 -17.43 11.88 25.87
C SER A 354 -16.13 12.17 25.11
N LEU A 355 -16.20 12.83 23.94
CA LEU A 355 -15.08 13.02 23.00
C LEU A 355 -14.62 14.48 22.91
N THR A 356 -14.69 15.23 24.01
CA THR A 356 -14.23 16.62 24.07
C THR A 356 -12.72 16.72 23.83
N LEU A 357 -12.33 17.45 22.78
CA LEU A 357 -10.94 17.77 22.43
C LEU A 357 -10.51 19.13 23.04
N PRO A 358 -9.20 19.40 23.16
CA PRO A 358 -8.70 20.73 23.55
C PRO A 358 -9.18 21.84 22.60
N SER A 359 -9.24 23.09 23.07
CA SER A 359 -9.54 24.24 22.21
C SER A 359 -8.44 24.43 21.16
N SER A 360 -8.83 24.64 19.90
CA SER A 360 -7.93 24.98 18.80
C SER A 360 -8.09 26.44 18.41
N SER A 361 -6.98 27.11 18.14
CA SER A 361 -6.94 28.41 17.45
C SER A 361 -6.81 28.25 15.92
N VAL A 362 -6.65 27.02 15.42
CA VAL A 362 -6.41 26.70 14.01
C VAL A 362 -7.71 26.30 13.32
N SER A 363 -7.97 26.89 12.15
CA SER A 363 -9.09 26.52 11.29
C SER A 363 -9.03 25.04 10.91
N GLN A 364 -10.15 24.34 11.08
CA GLN A 364 -10.30 22.93 10.70
C GLN A 364 -11.06 22.81 9.36
N LYS A 365 -11.17 23.91 8.59
CA LYS A 365 -11.88 23.93 7.31
C LYS A 365 -11.16 23.00 6.35
N GLY A 366 -11.96 22.21 5.66
CA GLY A 366 -11.42 21.17 4.83
C GLY A 366 -10.59 20.19 5.65
N GLN A 367 -11.05 19.81 6.84
CA GLN A 367 -10.62 18.59 7.51
C GLN A 367 -11.91 17.85 7.91
N LEU A 368 -11.95 16.52 7.78
CA LEU A 368 -12.83 15.64 8.55
C LEU A 368 -12.43 15.85 10.02
N THR A 369 -13.35 15.72 10.94
CA THR A 369 -13.13 16.16 12.33
C THR A 369 -13.92 15.29 13.29
N GLY A 370 -14.93 14.60 12.77
CA GLY A 370 -15.46 13.45 13.45
C GLY A 370 -15.97 12.38 12.48
N VAL A 371 -16.05 11.16 12.97
CA VAL A 371 -16.62 10.01 12.26
C VAL A 371 -17.50 9.24 13.24
N ILE A 372 -18.69 8.84 12.81
CA ILE A 372 -19.47 7.78 13.45
C ILE A 372 -19.38 6.54 12.57
N THR A 373 -19.10 5.38 13.16
CA THR A 373 -18.98 4.12 12.44
C THR A 373 -19.78 3.03 13.15
N ALA A 374 -20.66 2.35 12.44
CA ALA A 374 -21.39 1.21 12.97
C ALA A 374 -20.51 -0.04 13.04
N ALA A 375 -20.67 -0.81 14.11
CA ALA A 375 -20.09 -2.15 14.26
C ALA A 375 -21.14 -3.23 13.95
N THR A 376 -20.70 -4.40 13.50
CA THR A 376 -21.61 -5.50 13.08
C THR A 376 -22.45 -6.10 14.22
N ASN A 377 -22.14 -5.74 15.47
CA ASN A 377 -22.92 -6.07 16.67
C ASN A 377 -23.95 -4.97 17.05
N GLY A 378 -24.05 -3.89 16.27
CA GLY A 378 -24.99 -2.79 16.47
C GLY A 378 -24.43 -1.61 17.30
N GLU A 379 -23.23 -1.72 17.86
CA GLU A 379 -22.60 -0.58 18.54
C GLU A 379 -22.23 0.53 17.55
N LEU A 380 -22.46 1.80 17.93
CA LEU A 380 -21.99 2.95 17.19
C LEU A 380 -20.70 3.48 17.84
N LEU A 381 -19.60 3.33 17.11
CA LEU A 381 -18.30 3.92 17.44
C LEU A 381 -18.27 5.38 17.01
N ALA A 382 -17.43 6.17 17.64
CA ALA A 382 -17.24 7.56 17.26
C ALA A 382 -15.78 7.98 17.44
N GLN A 383 -15.28 8.84 16.56
CA GLN A 383 -13.96 9.43 16.67
C GLN A 383 -14.07 10.93 16.43
N ALA A 384 -13.37 11.71 17.24
CA ALA A 384 -13.14 13.14 17.05
C ALA A 384 -11.65 13.38 16.87
N THR A 385 -11.26 14.21 15.90
CA THR A 385 -9.85 14.52 15.65
C THR A 385 -9.64 16.00 15.32
N GLN A 386 -8.46 16.50 15.70
CA GLN A 386 -8.02 17.89 15.54
C GLN A 386 -6.66 17.96 14.84
N TYR A 387 -6.47 19.05 14.09
CA TYR A 387 -5.36 19.28 13.18
C TYR A 387 -4.54 20.51 13.51
N ASP A 388 -3.23 20.45 13.22
CA ASP A 388 -2.40 21.64 13.10
C ASP A 388 -2.54 22.32 11.73
N ILE A 389 -1.80 23.42 11.53
CA ILE A 389 -1.84 24.20 10.27
C ILE A 389 -1.29 23.47 9.04
N LYS A 390 -0.50 22.41 9.25
CA LYS A 390 -0.01 21.53 8.18
C LYS A 390 -0.97 20.36 7.95
N GLY A 391 -2.05 20.30 8.73
CA GLY A 391 -3.02 19.25 8.80
C GLY A 391 -2.55 18.03 9.58
N ASN A 392 -1.46 18.06 10.36
CA ASN A 392 -1.08 16.91 11.18
C ASN A 392 -2.14 16.62 12.27
N ALA A 393 -2.49 15.35 12.48
CA ALA A 393 -3.43 14.93 13.53
C ALA A 393 -2.80 15.07 14.93
N THR A 394 -3.03 16.19 15.62
CA THR A 394 -2.38 16.48 16.90
C THR A 394 -3.10 15.89 18.10
N SER A 395 -4.42 15.70 18.01
CA SER A 395 -5.24 15.16 19.10
C SER A 395 -6.44 14.41 18.54
N SER A 396 -6.72 13.24 19.10
CA SER A 396 -7.94 12.48 18.82
C SER A 396 -8.54 11.88 20.08
N LYS A 397 -9.86 11.70 20.08
CA LYS A 397 -10.58 10.87 21.04
C LYS A 397 -11.48 9.91 20.30
N THR A 398 -11.39 8.63 20.66
CA THR A 398 -12.15 7.55 20.02
C THR A 398 -12.96 6.81 21.08
N LYS A 399 -14.26 6.66 20.84
CA LYS A 399 -15.15 5.73 21.51
C LYS A 399 -15.08 4.39 20.78
N ASP A 400 -14.31 3.46 21.34
CA ASP A 400 -14.09 2.11 20.85
C ASP A 400 -15.13 1.12 21.40
N ILE A 401 -15.05 -0.15 21.00
CA ILE A 401 -15.99 -1.21 21.38
C ILE A 401 -16.11 -1.37 22.90
N GLY A 402 -17.33 -1.54 23.39
CA GLY A 402 -17.65 -1.54 24.82
C GLY A 402 -17.64 -0.15 25.46
N GLY A 403 -17.70 0.92 24.66
CA GLY A 403 -17.74 2.31 25.14
C GLY A 403 -16.45 2.79 25.79
N ARG A 404 -15.32 2.16 25.46
CA ARG A 404 -13.99 2.54 25.94
C ARG A 404 -13.52 3.81 25.24
N ILE A 405 -12.91 4.72 25.98
CA ILE A 405 -12.39 5.96 25.41
C ILE A 405 -10.88 5.84 25.27
N VAL A 406 -10.39 6.04 24.06
CA VAL A 406 -8.96 6.21 23.75
C VAL A 406 -8.72 7.68 23.46
N SER A 407 -7.84 8.31 24.22
CA SER A 407 -7.36 9.67 23.96
C SER A 407 -5.93 9.59 23.42
N THR A 408 -5.65 10.20 22.27
CA THR A 408 -4.33 10.20 21.67
C THR A 408 -3.88 11.63 21.38
N THR A 409 -2.65 11.96 21.74
CA THR A 409 -1.97 13.19 21.33
C THR A 409 -0.69 12.83 20.57
N THR A 410 -0.37 13.61 19.54
CA THR A 410 0.83 13.38 18.73
C THR A 410 1.55 14.69 18.45
N ALA A 411 2.85 14.70 18.73
CA ALA A 411 3.77 15.77 18.37
C ALA A 411 4.52 15.38 17.09
N TYR A 412 4.84 16.39 16.28
CA TYR A 412 5.47 16.21 14.98
C TYR A 412 6.77 17.00 14.90
N SER A 413 7.69 16.49 14.10
CA SER A 413 8.94 17.15 13.72
C SER A 413 8.68 18.26 12.70
N PHE A 414 9.73 18.98 12.32
CA PHE A 414 9.62 20.12 11.40
C PHE A 414 9.08 19.80 10.00
N THR A 415 9.22 18.67 9.33
CA THR A 415 9.48 17.24 9.61
C THR A 415 8.19 16.47 9.28
N ASN A 416 7.04 16.90 9.81
CA ASN A 416 5.74 16.20 9.71
C ASN A 416 5.81 14.70 10.06
N LYS A 417 6.89 14.26 10.70
CA LYS A 417 7.06 12.90 11.19
C LYS A 417 6.76 12.87 12.69
N PRO A 418 5.98 11.90 13.20
CA PRO A 418 5.67 11.82 14.62
C PRO A 418 6.93 11.70 15.48
N THR A 419 7.13 12.62 16.42
CA THR A 419 8.24 12.56 17.39
C THR A 419 7.81 11.96 18.72
N GLN A 420 6.54 12.14 19.08
CA GLN A 420 5.95 11.50 20.24
C GLN A 420 4.46 11.28 20.02
N SER A 421 3.97 10.10 20.39
CA SER A 421 2.55 9.77 20.44
C SER A 421 2.22 9.24 21.83
N THR A 422 1.23 9.83 22.50
CA THR A 422 0.74 9.38 23.80
C THR A 422 -0.70 8.95 23.64
N ALA A 423 -1.01 7.70 23.99
CA ALA A 423 -2.36 7.16 23.99
C ALA A 423 -2.77 6.69 25.38
N THR A 424 -3.89 7.19 25.89
CA THR A 424 -4.49 6.77 27.16
C THR A 424 -5.83 6.11 26.91
N ILE A 425 -6.05 4.93 27.48
CA ILE A 425 -7.25 4.13 27.32
C ILE A 425 -7.85 3.72 28.67
N ASP A 426 -9.16 3.88 28.80
CA ASP A 426 -9.94 3.30 29.88
C ASP A 426 -10.21 1.81 29.59
N VAL A 427 -9.44 0.93 30.25
CA VAL A 427 -9.57 -0.53 30.09
C VAL A 427 -10.78 -1.12 30.82
N LYS A 428 -11.57 -0.29 31.54
CA LYS A 428 -12.82 -0.64 32.25
C LYS A 428 -12.65 -1.59 33.44
N TYR A 429 -11.44 -1.74 33.97
CA TYR A 429 -11.21 -2.33 35.29
C TYR A 429 -9.94 -1.69 35.89
N GLY A 430 -10.09 -1.03 37.04
CA GLY A 430 -8.98 -0.33 37.68
C GLY A 430 -8.68 1.04 37.07
N SER A 431 -7.41 1.27 36.71
CA SER A 431 -6.91 2.58 36.25
C SER A 431 -6.85 2.68 34.72
N SER A 432 -6.60 3.87 34.17
CA SER A 432 -6.36 3.99 32.72
C SER A 432 -4.97 3.47 32.37
N MET A 433 -4.85 2.76 31.25
CA MET A 433 -3.56 2.39 30.66
C MET A 433 -3.06 3.51 29.78
N THR A 434 -1.76 3.80 29.83
CA THR A 434 -1.10 4.79 28.96
C THR A 434 0.03 4.12 28.20
N VAL A 435 0.14 4.45 26.92
CA VAL A 435 1.25 4.07 26.05
C VAL A 435 1.88 5.32 25.45
N ILE A 436 3.20 5.41 25.51
CA ILE A 436 3.98 6.50 24.91
C ILE A 436 4.97 5.88 23.93
N GLU A 437 4.89 6.31 22.67
CA GLU A 437 5.90 6.06 21.65
C GLU A 437 6.67 7.36 21.42
N SER A 438 8.00 7.33 21.49
CA SER A 438 8.87 8.48 21.19
C SER A 438 9.91 8.09 20.15
N ILE A 439 9.94 8.80 19.04
CA ILE A 439 10.75 8.46 17.86
C ILE A 439 11.81 9.54 17.66
N GLY A 440 13.07 9.10 17.59
CA GLY A 440 14.18 9.94 17.17
C GLY A 440 14.42 9.84 15.67
N TYR A 441 14.80 10.96 15.06
CA TYR A 441 15.22 11.04 13.67
C TYR A 441 16.66 11.53 13.57
N ASN A 442 17.39 11.04 12.58
CA ASN A 442 18.76 11.44 12.31
C ASN A 442 18.80 12.86 11.69
N THR A 443 19.81 13.64 12.07
CA THR A 443 19.95 15.05 11.69
C THR A 443 20.50 15.30 10.28
N TYR A 444 20.86 14.26 9.52
CA TYR A 444 21.42 14.36 8.17
C TYR A 444 20.51 13.78 7.09
N ASN A 445 19.82 12.68 7.40
CA ASN A 445 19.00 11.93 6.43
C ASN A 445 17.52 11.81 6.85
N ASP A 446 17.15 12.32 8.03
CA ASP A 446 15.80 12.27 8.60
C ASP A 446 15.23 10.84 8.74
N GLN A 447 16.10 9.82 8.75
CA GLN A 447 15.74 8.43 8.97
C GLN A 447 15.55 8.17 10.46
N LYS A 448 14.69 7.20 10.80
CA LYS A 448 14.41 6.82 12.19
C LYS A 448 15.69 6.32 12.85
N SER A 449 16.13 6.94 13.94
CA SER A 449 17.35 6.60 14.67
C SER A 449 17.07 5.91 16.01
N SER A 450 15.90 6.18 16.59
CA SER A 450 15.46 5.54 17.84
C SER A 450 13.94 5.40 17.94
N ASP A 451 13.52 4.45 18.77
CA ASP A 451 12.14 4.19 19.13
C ASP A 451 12.05 3.81 20.60
N THR A 452 11.36 4.62 21.38
CA THR A 452 11.11 4.37 22.80
C THR A 452 9.64 4.08 23.01
N ILE A 453 9.35 2.86 23.47
CA ILE A 453 8.00 2.44 23.86
C ILE A 453 7.91 2.38 25.38
N ILE A 454 6.95 3.10 25.96
CA ILE A 454 6.58 3.03 27.37
C ILE A 454 5.15 2.52 27.47
N VAL A 455 4.93 1.44 28.21
CA VAL A 455 3.61 0.93 28.58
C VAL A 455 3.41 1.09 30.08
N ASN A 456 2.27 1.63 30.50
CA ASN A 456 1.98 1.89 31.90
C ASN A 456 0.52 1.60 32.23
N HIS A 457 0.29 0.68 33.16
CA HIS A 457 -1.01 0.47 33.81
C HIS A 457 -0.78 0.34 35.33
N GLY A 458 -0.42 1.46 35.95
CA GLY A 458 0.04 1.55 37.35
C GLY A 458 1.53 1.24 37.54
N ILE A 459 2.11 0.38 36.69
CA ILE A 459 3.56 0.10 36.66
C ILE A 459 4.08 0.39 35.25
N ALA A 460 4.98 1.37 35.14
CA ALA A 460 5.59 1.74 33.87
C ALA A 460 6.75 0.80 33.50
N LYS A 461 6.79 0.38 32.23
CA LYS A 461 7.90 -0.36 31.63
C LYS A 461 8.29 0.29 30.31
N ARG A 462 9.60 0.30 30.02
CA ARG A 462 10.18 0.98 28.86
C ARG A 462 11.09 0.05 28.06
N ALA A 463 11.02 0.14 26.73
CA ALA A 463 11.97 -0.45 25.80
C ALA A 463 12.49 0.62 24.83
N ILE A 464 13.80 0.64 24.57
CA ILE A 464 14.44 1.56 23.63
C ILE A 464 15.13 0.73 22.54
N THR A 465 14.72 0.93 21.30
CA THR A 465 15.36 0.33 20.13
C THR A 465 16.05 1.42 19.33
N THR A 466 17.28 1.18 18.88
CA THR A 466 18.03 2.11 18.01
C THR A 466 18.26 1.49 16.63
N TYR A 467 18.37 2.36 15.64
CA TYR A 467 18.48 2.00 14.23
C TYR A 467 19.72 2.70 13.68
N ALA A 468 20.54 1.96 12.97
CA ALA A 468 21.71 2.47 12.26
C ALA A 468 21.61 2.09 10.79
N HIS A 469 22.00 3.01 9.92
CA HIS A 469 22.04 2.86 8.48
C HIS A 469 23.47 2.90 7.97
N ASP A 470 23.73 2.25 6.84
CA ASP A 470 24.99 2.36 6.14
C ASP A 470 25.11 3.72 5.42
N ASN A 471 26.27 3.97 4.81
CA ASN A 471 26.51 5.26 4.15
C ASN A 471 25.59 5.52 2.93
N LEU A 472 24.89 4.49 2.43
CA LEU A 472 23.88 4.61 1.37
C LEU A 472 22.47 4.82 1.94
N GLY A 473 22.31 4.91 3.26
CA GLY A 473 21.02 5.08 3.93
C GLY A 473 20.21 3.79 4.02
N ARG A 474 20.84 2.62 3.87
CA ARG A 474 20.16 1.31 4.00
C ARG A 474 20.25 0.82 5.44
N LEU A 475 19.19 0.21 5.96
CA LEU A 475 19.17 -0.29 7.34
C LEU A 475 20.30 -1.31 7.55
N LEU A 476 21.23 -0.99 8.43
CA LEU A 476 22.42 -1.80 8.72
C LEU A 476 22.24 -2.62 9.99
N THR A 477 21.74 -2.00 11.06
CA THR A 477 21.54 -2.69 12.34
C THR A 477 20.35 -2.13 13.11
N VAL A 478 19.60 -3.02 13.77
CA VAL A 478 18.61 -2.68 14.80
C VAL A 478 19.12 -3.20 16.14
N SER A 479 19.31 -2.30 17.12
CA SER A 479 19.79 -2.64 18.46
C SER A 479 18.66 -2.54 19.49
N ARG A 480 18.40 -3.65 20.18
CA ARG A 480 17.31 -3.86 21.15
C ARG A 480 17.82 -3.74 22.60
N PRO A 481 16.94 -3.51 23.58
CA PRO A 481 17.33 -3.35 24.98
C PRO A 481 17.45 -4.71 25.71
N THR A 482 18.22 -5.66 25.17
CA THR A 482 18.46 -6.95 25.86
C THR A 482 19.54 -6.80 26.94
N SER A 483 19.32 -7.39 28.12
CA SER A 483 20.20 -7.19 29.27
C SER A 483 21.53 -7.96 29.20
N SER A 484 21.57 -9.10 28.49
CA SER A 484 22.77 -9.95 28.40
C SER A 484 23.70 -9.60 27.23
N GLY A 485 23.30 -8.68 26.35
CA GLY A 485 23.94 -8.47 25.04
C GLY A 485 23.62 -9.54 23.99
N THR A 486 23.08 -10.69 24.37
CA THR A 486 22.56 -11.71 23.44
C THR A 486 21.30 -11.18 22.74
N ASN A 487 21.17 -11.46 21.44
CA ASN A 487 20.08 -11.00 20.57
C ASN A 487 19.84 -9.48 20.62
N ARG A 488 20.88 -8.73 20.99
CA ARG A 488 20.83 -7.26 21.04
C ARG A 488 20.72 -6.68 19.65
N ASN A 489 21.58 -7.13 18.75
CA ASN A 489 21.67 -6.60 17.39
C ASN A 489 21.02 -7.56 16.39
N VAL A 490 20.22 -6.99 15.48
CA VAL A 490 19.87 -7.60 14.20
C VAL A 490 20.61 -6.84 13.12
N SER A 491 21.47 -7.53 12.37
CA SER A 491 22.31 -6.94 11.32
C SER A 491 21.86 -7.42 9.94
N TYR A 492 21.94 -6.51 8.97
CA TYR A 492 21.53 -6.75 7.59
C TYR A 492 22.72 -6.55 6.64
N ALA A 493 22.80 -7.37 5.60
CA ALA A 493 23.76 -7.20 4.51
C ALA A 493 23.05 -7.18 3.15
N TYR A 494 23.67 -6.47 2.21
CA TYR A 494 23.13 -6.24 0.88
C TYR A 494 24.21 -6.46 -0.18
N ASP A 495 23.79 -6.77 -1.40
CA ASP A 495 24.66 -6.73 -2.57
C ASP A 495 24.76 -5.33 -3.19
N LEU A 496 25.46 -5.25 -4.33
CA LEU A 496 25.66 -4.03 -5.12
C LEU A 496 24.34 -3.38 -5.60
N ARG A 497 23.29 -4.18 -5.82
CA ARG A 497 21.96 -3.73 -6.25
C ARG A 497 21.06 -3.37 -5.07
N SER A 498 21.59 -3.43 -3.85
CA SER A 498 20.84 -3.29 -2.59
C SER A 498 19.82 -4.40 -2.34
N TRP A 499 19.99 -5.57 -2.94
CA TRP A 499 19.23 -6.75 -2.57
C TRP A 499 19.76 -7.33 -1.26
N MET A 500 18.86 -7.68 -0.34
CA MET A 500 19.25 -8.30 0.92
C MET A 500 19.84 -9.68 0.69
N THR A 501 21.02 -9.92 1.25
CA THR A 501 21.76 -11.19 1.16
C THR A 501 21.89 -11.88 2.50
N LYS A 502 21.73 -11.16 3.61
CA LYS A 502 21.92 -11.73 4.96
C LYS A 502 21.14 -10.99 6.04
N ILE A 503 20.59 -11.74 6.97
CA ILE A 503 20.08 -11.27 8.27
C ILE A 503 20.80 -12.06 9.36
N THR A 504 21.28 -11.41 10.41
CA THR A 504 22.00 -12.10 11.49
C THR A 504 21.69 -11.51 12.86
N THR A 505 21.47 -12.39 13.83
CA THR A 505 21.47 -12.13 15.27
C THR A 505 22.43 -13.11 15.95
N SER A 506 22.55 -13.08 17.28
CA SER A 506 23.37 -14.07 17.99
C SER A 506 22.81 -15.49 17.95
N THR A 507 21.51 -15.66 17.71
CA THR A 507 20.85 -16.98 17.67
C THR A 507 20.26 -17.33 16.33
N PHE A 508 20.07 -16.37 15.42
CA PHE A 508 19.46 -16.59 14.12
C PHE A 508 20.33 -16.08 12.97
N LEU A 509 20.40 -16.85 11.90
CA LEU A 509 21.05 -16.49 10.64
C LEU A 509 20.09 -16.82 9.50
N GLU A 510 19.96 -15.90 8.55
CA GLU A 510 19.41 -16.15 7.22
C GLU A 510 20.36 -15.62 6.15
N GLU A 511 20.55 -16.39 5.08
CA GLU A 511 21.33 -16.08 3.90
C GLU A 511 20.45 -16.28 2.67
N LEU A 512 20.46 -15.31 1.76
CA LEU A 512 19.69 -15.31 0.52
C LEU A 512 20.63 -15.29 -0.67
N PHE A 513 20.35 -16.14 -1.66
CA PHE A 513 21.17 -16.29 -2.86
C PHE A 513 20.34 -16.04 -4.12
N TYR A 514 20.99 -15.46 -5.13
CA TYR A 514 20.37 -15.07 -6.41
C TYR A 514 21.18 -15.67 -7.57
N ALA A 515 22.16 -14.93 -8.10
CA ALA A 515 23.10 -15.38 -9.11
C ALA A 515 24.27 -16.21 -8.54
N ASP A 516 24.14 -16.64 -7.29
CA ASP A 516 25.14 -17.33 -6.47
C ASP A 516 24.48 -18.42 -5.60
N GLY A 517 25.28 -19.00 -4.69
CA GLY A 517 24.80 -19.98 -3.72
C GLY A 517 24.60 -21.42 -4.24
N PRO A 518 23.96 -22.28 -3.43
CA PRO A 518 23.80 -23.71 -3.71
C PRO A 518 22.64 -24.06 -4.66
N GLY A 519 21.78 -23.10 -5.00
CA GLY A 519 20.68 -23.25 -5.97
C GLY A 519 21.11 -22.99 -7.42
N THR A 520 20.16 -23.11 -8.36
CA THR A 520 20.39 -22.69 -9.75
C THR A 520 20.48 -21.16 -9.80
N LYS A 521 21.56 -20.60 -10.36
CA LYS A 521 21.75 -19.16 -10.46
C LYS A 521 20.61 -18.49 -11.21
N LEU A 522 20.04 -17.44 -10.61
CA LEU A 522 18.96 -16.63 -11.17
C LEU A 522 19.40 -15.15 -11.25
N TYR A 523 19.12 -14.54 -12.39
CA TYR A 523 19.51 -13.20 -12.78
C TYR A 523 18.31 -12.25 -12.89
N ASN A 524 17.09 -12.77 -13.02
CA ASN A 524 15.84 -11.99 -13.03
C ASN A 524 15.36 -11.50 -11.65
N GLY A 525 16.17 -11.66 -10.60
CA GLY A 525 15.85 -11.20 -9.25
C GLY A 525 15.03 -12.19 -8.40
N ASN A 526 14.74 -13.39 -8.91
CA ASN A 526 14.25 -14.49 -8.06
C ASN A 526 15.33 -14.96 -7.07
N ILE A 527 14.93 -15.40 -5.88
CA ILE A 527 15.86 -16.09 -4.96
C ILE A 527 16.07 -17.52 -5.50
N SER A 528 17.32 -17.90 -5.73
CA SER A 528 17.71 -19.26 -6.14
C SER A 528 17.67 -20.24 -4.97
N SER A 529 18.06 -19.77 -3.79
CA SER A 529 18.07 -20.55 -2.56
C SER A 529 18.11 -19.66 -1.33
N ILE A 530 17.56 -20.16 -0.23
CA ILE A 530 17.77 -19.60 1.10
C ILE A 530 18.44 -20.61 2.00
N ARG A 531 19.18 -20.13 2.99
CA ARG A 531 19.76 -20.93 4.05
C ARG A 531 19.59 -20.22 5.38
N TRP A 532 19.17 -20.92 6.41
CA TRP A 532 19.04 -20.40 7.76
C TRP A 532 19.63 -21.33 8.81
N LYS A 533 19.89 -20.77 9.98
CA LYS A 533 20.32 -21.48 11.19
C LYS A 533 19.75 -20.78 12.42
N ASP A 534 19.34 -21.56 13.41
CA ASP A 534 18.94 -21.12 14.73
C ASP A 534 19.88 -21.72 15.80
N ASN A 535 19.77 -21.28 17.05
CA ASN A 535 20.63 -21.78 18.14
C ASN A 535 20.20 -23.17 18.67
N SER A 536 19.04 -23.68 18.27
CA SER A 536 18.59 -25.02 18.63
C SER A 536 19.29 -26.10 17.80
N GLN A 537 19.96 -25.75 16.70
CA GLN A 537 20.59 -26.69 15.77
C GLN A 537 21.98 -26.22 15.29
N SER A 538 22.94 -27.12 15.17
CA SER A 538 24.30 -26.79 14.69
C SER A 538 24.38 -26.65 13.16
N THR A 539 23.54 -27.37 12.42
CA THR A 539 23.56 -27.47 10.95
C THR A 539 22.69 -26.41 10.28
N LYS A 540 23.20 -25.80 9.21
CA LYS A 540 22.41 -24.89 8.36
C LYS A 540 21.36 -25.68 7.56
N ARG A 541 20.17 -25.12 7.42
CA ARG A 541 19.01 -25.71 6.72
C ARG A 541 18.54 -24.74 5.65
N GLY A 542 17.88 -25.20 4.61
CA GLY A 542 17.58 -24.31 3.50
C GLY A 542 16.67 -24.92 2.45
N TYR A 543 16.34 -24.11 1.46
CA TYR A 543 15.61 -24.53 0.26
C TYR A 543 16.38 -24.11 -0.99
N LYS A 544 16.40 -25.00 -1.99
CA LYS A 544 16.70 -24.66 -3.38
C LYS A 544 15.39 -24.48 -4.12
N PHE A 545 15.21 -23.34 -4.78
CA PHE A 545 13.95 -23.01 -5.45
C PHE A 545 14.02 -23.25 -6.95
N THR A 546 12.88 -23.61 -7.52
CA THR A 546 12.66 -23.69 -8.97
C THR A 546 11.37 -22.97 -9.31
N TYR A 547 11.33 -22.39 -10.51
CA TYR A 547 10.19 -21.60 -10.98
C TYR A 547 9.84 -22.03 -12.40
N ASP A 548 8.55 -21.97 -12.75
CA ASP A 548 8.11 -22.22 -14.12
C ASP A 548 8.37 -21.03 -15.06
N THR A 549 7.98 -21.20 -16.32
CA THR A 549 8.10 -20.19 -17.38
C THR A 549 7.26 -18.93 -17.16
N ALA A 550 6.31 -18.95 -16.23
CA ALA A 550 5.51 -17.79 -15.81
C ALA A 550 6.01 -17.17 -14.48
N ASN A 551 7.22 -17.55 -14.01
CA ASN A 551 7.82 -17.08 -12.76
C ASN A 551 7.05 -17.50 -11.49
N ARG A 552 6.28 -18.60 -11.54
CA ARG A 552 5.59 -19.20 -10.39
C ARG A 552 6.48 -20.26 -9.74
N LEU A 553 6.53 -20.31 -8.40
CA LEU A 553 7.35 -21.24 -7.63
C LEU A 553 6.86 -22.68 -7.83
N THR A 554 7.68 -23.57 -8.39
CA THR A 554 7.30 -24.98 -8.62
C THR A 554 7.78 -25.92 -7.53
N SER A 555 8.93 -25.63 -6.91
CA SER A 555 9.46 -26.45 -5.81
C SER A 555 10.39 -25.64 -4.93
N GLY A 556 10.29 -25.85 -3.62
CA GLY A 556 11.33 -25.58 -2.63
C GLY A 556 11.88 -26.91 -2.12
N THR A 557 13.03 -27.32 -2.64
CA THR A 557 13.69 -28.56 -2.22
C THR A 557 14.51 -28.31 -0.97
N TYR A 558 14.09 -28.90 0.15
CA TYR A 558 14.79 -28.80 1.43
C TYR A 558 16.16 -29.50 1.37
N GLY A 559 17.14 -28.94 2.05
CA GLY A 559 18.44 -29.58 2.31
C GLY A 559 19.15 -29.00 3.53
N GLU A 560 20.24 -29.67 3.93
CA GLU A 560 21.07 -29.32 5.08
C GLU A 560 22.54 -29.19 4.68
N GLY A 561 23.30 -28.43 5.48
CA GLY A 561 24.71 -28.09 5.23
C GLY A 561 24.88 -26.88 4.29
N ASP A 562 26.13 -26.47 4.06
CA ASP A 562 26.39 -25.28 3.23
C ASP A 562 25.93 -25.47 1.78
N ALA A 563 26.08 -26.68 1.22
CA ALA A 563 25.63 -27.01 -0.14
C ALA A 563 24.15 -27.39 -0.25
N LEU A 564 23.43 -27.49 0.89
CA LEU A 564 22.05 -28.00 0.98
C LEU A 564 21.88 -29.36 0.28
N SER A 565 22.86 -30.25 0.44
CA SER A 565 22.94 -31.56 -0.24
C SER A 565 22.73 -32.74 0.70
N SER A 566 22.73 -32.52 2.01
CA SER A 566 22.44 -33.56 3.01
C SER A 566 20.97 -33.51 3.42
N ASN A 567 20.41 -34.65 3.85
CA ASN A 567 19.04 -34.76 4.35
C ASN A 567 18.01 -34.07 3.44
N THR A 568 18.22 -34.20 2.12
CA THR A 568 17.35 -33.61 1.12
C THR A 568 15.96 -34.25 1.19
N GLY A 569 14.92 -33.48 0.90
CA GLY A 569 13.56 -34.02 0.85
C GLY A 569 12.80 -34.07 2.19
N ARG A 570 13.38 -33.64 3.33
CA ARG A 570 12.67 -33.69 4.64
C ARG A 570 11.45 -32.79 4.75
N TYR A 571 11.59 -31.52 4.34
CA TYR A 571 10.53 -30.50 4.39
C TYR A 571 10.24 -29.90 3.01
N SER A 572 10.48 -30.66 1.95
CA SER A 572 10.29 -30.13 0.59
C SER A 572 8.82 -29.90 0.29
N GLU A 573 8.55 -28.85 -0.47
CA GLU A 573 7.21 -28.49 -0.95
C GLU A 573 7.26 -28.27 -2.46
N SER A 574 6.28 -28.80 -3.19
CA SER A 574 6.16 -28.60 -4.63
C SER A 574 4.73 -28.37 -5.06
N MET A 575 4.56 -27.51 -6.07
CA MET A 575 3.29 -27.02 -6.58
C MET A 575 3.17 -27.27 -8.09
N GLN A 576 1.96 -27.59 -8.53
CA GLN A 576 1.57 -27.55 -9.94
C GLN A 576 0.37 -26.63 -10.12
N TYR A 577 0.30 -25.98 -11.29
CA TYR A 577 -0.67 -24.91 -11.55
C TYR A 577 -1.48 -25.17 -12.81
N ASP A 578 -2.74 -24.72 -12.80
CA ASP A 578 -3.51 -24.56 -14.04
C ASP A 578 -3.13 -23.28 -14.81
N ALA A 579 -3.84 -23.01 -15.92
CA ALA A 579 -3.57 -21.88 -16.80
C ALA A 579 -3.78 -20.50 -16.13
N ASN A 580 -4.67 -20.39 -15.15
CA ASN A 580 -4.87 -19.16 -14.36
C ASN A 580 -4.00 -19.13 -13.10
N GLY A 581 -3.16 -20.14 -12.86
CA GLY A 581 -2.34 -20.20 -11.66
C GLY A 581 -3.07 -20.74 -10.43
N ASN A 582 -4.21 -21.42 -10.56
CA ASN A 582 -4.75 -22.18 -9.42
C ASN A 582 -3.84 -23.38 -9.15
N VAL A 583 -3.45 -23.58 -7.89
CA VAL A 583 -2.68 -24.75 -7.46
C VAL A 583 -3.53 -26.01 -7.64
N ASN A 584 -3.18 -26.93 -8.54
CA ASN A 584 -3.94 -28.17 -8.75
C ASN A 584 -3.28 -29.39 -8.10
N ARG A 585 -2.00 -29.28 -7.72
CA ARG A 585 -1.29 -30.33 -6.99
C ARG A 585 -0.33 -29.73 -5.96
N ILE A 586 -0.32 -30.31 -4.77
CA ILE A 586 0.62 -29.97 -3.69
C ILE A 586 1.26 -31.27 -3.20
N THR A 587 2.58 -31.33 -3.17
CA THR A 587 3.31 -32.39 -2.47
C THR A 587 4.16 -31.78 -1.37
N ARG A 588 3.95 -32.20 -0.12
CA ARG A 588 4.74 -31.76 1.04
C ARG A 588 5.35 -32.96 1.73
N TYR A 589 6.62 -32.84 2.09
CA TYR A 589 7.33 -33.81 2.93
C TYR A 589 7.46 -33.22 4.33
N GLY A 590 7.42 -34.07 5.35
CA GLY A 590 7.62 -33.62 6.72
C GLY A 590 7.97 -34.79 7.63
N LYS A 591 7.98 -34.51 8.93
CA LYS A 591 8.23 -35.51 9.97
C LYS A 591 6.92 -36.13 10.42
N GLY A 592 6.79 -37.44 10.25
CA GLY A 592 5.74 -38.26 10.85
C GLY A 592 6.28 -39.13 11.99
N THR A 593 5.42 -40.04 12.45
CA THR A 593 5.75 -41.01 13.52
C THR A 593 6.90 -41.94 13.15
N SER A 594 7.02 -42.34 11.88
CA SER A 594 8.07 -43.24 11.37
C SER A 594 9.32 -42.52 10.84
N GLY A 595 9.46 -41.22 11.09
CA GLY A 595 10.55 -40.39 10.57
C GLY A 595 10.11 -39.44 9.46
N TYR A 596 11.04 -39.07 8.58
CA TYR A 596 10.79 -38.11 7.50
C TYR A 596 10.23 -38.79 6.26
N GLY A 597 9.19 -38.22 5.66
CA GLY A 597 8.54 -38.78 4.48
C GLY A 597 7.50 -37.86 3.87
N LEU A 598 6.77 -38.35 2.87
CA LEU A 598 5.67 -37.63 2.24
C LEU A 598 4.53 -37.44 3.26
N MET A 599 4.09 -36.21 3.45
CA MET A 599 3.05 -35.80 4.40
C MET A 599 1.75 -35.46 3.70
N ASP A 600 1.83 -34.76 2.56
CA ASP A 600 0.66 -34.41 1.75
C ASP A 600 0.95 -34.72 0.27
N ASN A 601 -0.05 -35.23 -0.44
CA ASN A 601 -0.09 -35.42 -1.89
C ASN A 601 -1.50 -35.08 -2.38
N LEU A 602 -1.78 -33.77 -2.35
CA LEU A 602 -3.08 -33.19 -2.64
C LEU A 602 -3.25 -33.03 -4.15
N THR A 603 -4.42 -33.44 -4.65
CA THR A 603 -4.93 -33.02 -5.96
C THR A 603 -6.20 -32.21 -5.75
N ILE A 604 -6.27 -31.03 -6.36
CA ILE A 604 -7.33 -30.04 -6.15
C ILE A 604 -8.06 -29.82 -7.47
N THR A 605 -9.39 -29.93 -7.44
CA THR A 605 -10.25 -29.65 -8.59
C THR A 605 -10.98 -28.32 -8.43
N TYR A 606 -11.38 -27.72 -9.56
CA TYR A 606 -11.92 -26.36 -9.61
C TYR A 606 -13.17 -26.26 -10.49
N THR A 607 -14.08 -25.38 -10.09
CA THR A 607 -15.03 -24.72 -11.01
C THR A 607 -14.63 -23.26 -11.14
N GLY A 608 -14.24 -22.84 -12.35
CA GLY A 608 -13.59 -21.54 -12.52
C GLY A 608 -12.29 -21.46 -11.70
N ASN A 609 -12.24 -20.53 -10.76
CA ASN A 609 -11.13 -20.37 -9.80
C ASN A 609 -11.47 -20.86 -8.37
N GLN A 610 -12.66 -21.43 -8.15
CA GLN A 610 -13.12 -21.90 -6.84
C GLN A 610 -12.84 -23.40 -6.67
N PRO A 611 -12.17 -23.83 -5.58
CA PRO A 611 -11.96 -25.25 -5.31
C PRO A 611 -13.31 -25.96 -5.12
N THR A 612 -13.42 -27.18 -5.65
CA THR A 612 -14.60 -28.03 -5.51
C THR A 612 -14.33 -29.28 -4.69
N SER A 613 -13.22 -29.95 -4.95
CA SER A 613 -12.78 -31.13 -4.19
C SER A 613 -11.27 -31.13 -4.01
N VAL A 614 -10.84 -31.82 -2.95
CA VAL A 614 -9.45 -32.14 -2.69
C VAL A 614 -9.37 -33.65 -2.48
N SER A 615 -8.36 -34.30 -3.06
CA SER A 615 -8.03 -35.69 -2.77
C SER A 615 -6.62 -35.77 -2.21
N GLU A 616 -6.50 -36.39 -1.04
CA GLU A 616 -5.23 -36.73 -0.38
C GLU A 616 -4.97 -38.23 -0.56
N SER A 617 -3.77 -38.54 -1.07
CA SER A 617 -3.28 -39.90 -1.37
C SER A 617 -2.37 -40.47 -0.27
N VAL A 618 -2.06 -39.70 0.77
CA VAL A 618 -1.31 -40.08 1.97
C VAL A 618 -2.30 -40.31 3.12
N SER A 619 -1.90 -41.11 4.11
CA SER A 619 -2.66 -41.28 5.35
C SER A 619 -2.41 -40.12 6.32
N ASP A 620 -3.44 -39.70 7.06
CA ASP A 620 -3.29 -38.71 8.13
C ASP A 620 -2.17 -39.10 9.10
N ASN A 621 -1.35 -38.12 9.48
CA ASN A 621 -0.24 -38.29 10.40
C ASN A 621 -0.63 -37.69 11.75
N ASN A 622 -0.94 -38.55 12.72
CA ASN A 622 -1.39 -38.14 14.06
C ASN A 622 -0.29 -37.53 14.94
N THR A 623 0.77 -36.98 14.36
CA THR A 623 1.83 -36.29 15.11
C THR A 623 1.29 -34.97 15.65
N SER A 624 1.35 -34.80 16.98
CA SER A 624 0.89 -33.57 17.63
C SER A 624 1.61 -32.34 17.05
N GLY A 625 0.82 -31.35 16.63
CA GLY A 625 1.30 -30.10 16.06
C GLY A 625 1.54 -30.10 14.54
N SER A 626 1.38 -31.23 13.83
CA SER A 626 1.51 -31.24 12.38
C SER A 626 0.45 -30.37 11.69
N PHE A 627 0.88 -29.62 10.67
CA PHE A 627 0.02 -28.72 9.87
C PHE A 627 -0.25 -29.34 8.49
N GLU A 628 -0.79 -30.55 8.53
CA GLU A 628 -1.14 -31.35 7.36
C GLU A 628 -2.61 -31.17 6.99
N TYR A 629 -2.96 -31.51 5.75
CA TYR A 629 -4.35 -31.63 5.34
C TYR A 629 -4.98 -32.84 6.04
N LYS A 630 -6.02 -32.60 6.85
CA LYS A 630 -6.80 -33.69 7.44
C LYS A 630 -7.73 -34.27 6.39
N LYS A 631 -7.60 -35.57 6.11
CA LYS A 631 -8.22 -36.26 4.98
C LYS A 631 -9.74 -36.10 4.95
N ALA A 632 -10.19 -35.12 4.19
CA ALA A 632 -11.58 -34.92 3.79
C ALA A 632 -11.70 -35.06 2.27
N ASN A 633 -11.51 -36.28 1.76
CA ASN A 633 -11.49 -36.54 0.32
C ASN A 633 -12.85 -36.29 -0.34
N GLY A 634 -12.81 -35.70 -1.54
CA GLY A 634 -13.99 -35.48 -2.38
C GLY A 634 -14.56 -34.07 -2.28
N THR A 635 -15.80 -33.88 -2.75
CA THR A 635 -16.45 -32.55 -2.76
C THR A 635 -16.58 -32.02 -1.33
N GLY A 636 -16.02 -30.83 -1.10
CA GLY A 636 -15.82 -30.31 0.25
C GLY A 636 -15.95 -28.81 0.42
N TYR A 637 -16.23 -28.07 -0.66
CA TYR A 637 -16.23 -26.60 -0.67
C TYR A 637 -17.55 -26.05 -1.21
N LYS A 638 -18.04 -24.96 -0.61
CA LYS A 638 -19.17 -24.17 -1.12
C LYS A 638 -18.83 -22.69 -1.06
N PHE A 639 -19.33 -21.92 -2.02
CA PHE A 639 -19.16 -20.46 -2.09
C PHE A 639 -20.53 -19.77 -2.17
N ASN A 640 -20.62 -18.53 -1.68
CA ASN A 640 -21.80 -17.68 -1.85
C ASN A 640 -21.77 -16.98 -3.22
N THR A 641 -22.80 -16.17 -3.50
CA THR A 641 -22.93 -15.52 -4.82
C THR A 641 -21.93 -14.39 -5.05
N ASN A 642 -21.33 -13.86 -3.98
CA ASN A 642 -20.20 -12.92 -4.04
C ASN A 642 -18.83 -13.62 -4.17
N GLY A 643 -18.78 -14.95 -4.24
CA GLY A 643 -17.54 -15.72 -4.39
C GLY A 643 -16.75 -15.93 -3.09
N SER A 644 -17.38 -15.84 -1.93
CA SER A 644 -16.76 -16.10 -0.62
C SER A 644 -17.07 -17.52 -0.12
N LEU A 645 -16.10 -18.17 0.51
CA LEU A 645 -16.23 -19.52 1.04
C LEU A 645 -17.32 -19.60 2.12
N VAL A 646 -18.31 -20.47 1.94
CA VAL A 646 -19.40 -20.70 2.92
C VAL A 646 -19.20 -21.98 3.72
N ALA A 647 -18.54 -23.00 3.18
CA ALA A 647 -18.33 -24.26 3.91
C ALA A 647 -17.07 -24.98 3.41
N ASP A 648 -16.36 -25.63 4.32
CA ASP A 648 -15.11 -26.35 4.05
C ASP A 648 -15.00 -27.60 4.94
N LYS A 649 -15.03 -28.79 4.31
CA LYS A 649 -14.93 -30.06 5.05
C LYS A 649 -13.56 -30.31 5.65
N SER A 650 -12.46 -29.85 5.03
CA SER A 650 -11.10 -30.17 5.49
C SER A 650 -10.75 -29.49 6.82
N ARG A 651 -11.35 -28.32 7.06
CA ARG A 651 -11.18 -27.53 8.29
C ARG A 651 -12.38 -27.62 9.22
N CYS A 652 -13.28 -28.58 8.99
CA CYS A 652 -14.49 -28.79 9.79
C CYS A 652 -15.41 -27.54 9.84
N ILE A 653 -15.37 -26.68 8.82
CA ILE A 653 -16.22 -25.49 8.72
C ILE A 653 -17.57 -25.93 8.14
N ALA A 654 -18.59 -25.94 8.99
CA ALA A 654 -19.95 -26.30 8.60
C ALA A 654 -20.62 -25.19 7.80
N TYR A 655 -20.49 -23.92 8.23
CA TYR A 655 -21.11 -22.78 7.56
C TYR A 655 -20.45 -21.45 7.97
N ILE A 656 -20.34 -20.49 7.04
CA ILE A 656 -19.89 -19.12 7.30
C ILE A 656 -20.99 -18.12 6.94
N ILE A 657 -21.25 -17.15 7.81
CA ILE A 657 -22.11 -16.00 7.55
C ILE A 657 -21.23 -14.77 7.40
N TYR A 658 -21.48 -14.00 6.34
CA TYR A 658 -20.76 -12.75 6.05
C TYR A 658 -21.61 -11.52 6.36
N ASP A 659 -20.95 -10.39 6.61
CA ASP A 659 -21.59 -9.08 6.56
C ASP A 659 -21.67 -8.53 5.11
N TYR A 660 -22.29 -7.36 4.91
CA TYR A 660 -22.41 -6.72 3.60
C TYR A 660 -21.12 -5.99 3.14
N ASN A 661 -20.03 -6.12 3.90
CA ASN A 661 -18.66 -5.79 3.47
C ASN A 661 -17.87 -7.05 3.10
N ASN A 662 -18.55 -8.20 3.02
CA ASN A 662 -17.99 -9.50 2.72
C ASN A 662 -16.96 -9.99 3.76
N ASN A 663 -17.05 -9.52 5.02
CA ASN A 663 -16.24 -10.01 6.14
C ASN A 663 -16.94 -11.17 6.88
N PRO A 664 -16.21 -12.22 7.29
CA PRO A 664 -16.81 -13.37 7.96
C PRO A 664 -17.32 -12.96 9.34
N LYS A 665 -18.63 -12.84 9.53
CA LYS A 665 -19.24 -12.43 10.79
C LYS A 665 -19.34 -13.59 11.77
N GLN A 666 -19.65 -14.79 11.28
CA GLN A 666 -19.83 -15.99 12.11
C GLN A 666 -19.37 -17.24 11.35
N ILE A 667 -18.63 -18.12 12.05
CA ILE A 667 -18.14 -19.39 11.53
C ILE A 667 -18.66 -20.50 12.43
N TYR A 668 -19.42 -21.43 11.88
CA TYR A 668 -19.90 -22.63 12.56
C TYR A 668 -19.00 -23.81 12.22
N PHE A 669 -18.60 -24.57 13.22
CA PHE A 669 -17.83 -25.79 13.06
C PHE A 669 -18.72 -27.03 13.17
N THR A 670 -18.32 -28.13 12.53
CA THR A 670 -19.07 -29.40 12.53
C THR A 670 -19.21 -30.00 13.92
N ASN A 671 -18.29 -29.68 14.84
CA ASN A 671 -18.33 -30.08 16.25
C ASN A 671 -19.27 -29.23 17.13
N GLY A 672 -20.08 -28.35 16.54
CA GLY A 672 -21.01 -27.49 17.27
C GLY A 672 -20.47 -26.12 17.65
N SER A 673 -19.15 -25.95 17.74
CA SER A 673 -18.51 -24.70 18.18
C SER A 673 -18.73 -23.57 17.18
N VAL A 674 -18.61 -22.32 17.64
CA VAL A 674 -18.88 -21.13 16.83
C VAL A 674 -17.85 -20.04 17.12
N THR A 675 -17.27 -19.46 16.08
CA THR A 675 -16.49 -18.22 16.17
C THR A 675 -17.32 -17.06 15.64
N LYS A 676 -17.36 -15.95 16.38
CA LYS A 676 -18.02 -14.69 15.96
C LYS A 676 -17.01 -13.56 15.91
N TYR A 677 -17.09 -12.76 14.88
CA TYR A 677 -16.27 -11.56 14.72
C TYR A 677 -17.14 -10.31 14.70
N VAL A 678 -16.64 -9.24 15.31
CA VAL A 678 -17.22 -7.90 15.23
C VAL A 678 -16.29 -7.04 14.41
N TYR A 679 -16.83 -6.40 13.37
CA TYR A 679 -16.11 -5.47 12.52
C TYR A 679 -16.74 -4.09 12.59
N SER A 680 -15.94 -3.05 12.40
CA SER A 680 -16.45 -1.74 12.00
C SER A 680 -16.94 -1.77 10.56
N ALA A 681 -17.81 -0.85 10.17
CA ALA A 681 -18.23 -0.67 8.77
C ALA A 681 -17.08 -0.27 7.83
N SER A 682 -15.95 0.18 8.37
CA SER A 682 -14.69 0.40 7.63
C SER A 682 -13.84 -0.87 7.45
N GLY A 683 -14.27 -2.02 7.98
CA GLY A 683 -13.59 -3.31 7.84
C GLY A 683 -12.55 -3.62 8.92
N GLN A 684 -12.45 -2.82 9.99
CA GLN A 684 -11.54 -3.11 11.10
C GLN A 684 -12.13 -4.22 11.98
N LYS A 685 -11.36 -5.29 12.25
CA LYS A 685 -11.70 -6.31 13.27
C LYS A 685 -11.59 -5.68 14.66
N LEU A 686 -12.69 -5.72 15.42
CA LEU A 686 -12.81 -5.12 16.76
C LEU A 686 -12.86 -6.17 17.86
N ARG A 687 -13.42 -7.35 17.58
CA ARG A 687 -13.55 -8.45 18.55
C ARG A 687 -13.64 -9.80 17.85
N ALA A 688 -13.07 -10.82 18.48
CA ALA A 688 -13.31 -12.23 18.19
C ALA A 688 -13.88 -12.92 19.44
N VAL A 689 -14.90 -13.77 19.28
CA VAL A 689 -15.52 -14.55 20.36
C VAL A 689 -15.64 -16.00 19.93
N HIS A 690 -15.05 -16.90 20.70
CA HIS A 690 -15.04 -18.34 20.48
C HIS A 690 -15.97 -19.01 21.48
N TYR A 691 -17.04 -19.61 20.98
CA TYR A 691 -17.98 -20.42 21.75
C TYR A 691 -17.64 -21.89 21.54
N THR A 692 -17.06 -22.52 22.55
CA THR A 692 -16.82 -23.97 22.54
C THR A 692 -18.11 -24.67 22.94
N ALA A 693 -18.62 -25.54 22.06
CA ALA A 693 -19.82 -26.32 22.34
C ALA A 693 -19.54 -27.47 23.31
N LYS A 694 -20.57 -27.90 24.05
CA LYS A 694 -20.53 -29.15 24.81
C LYS A 694 -20.35 -30.36 23.87
N PRO A 695 -19.79 -31.48 24.36
CA PRO A 695 -19.70 -32.71 23.59
C PRO A 695 -21.06 -33.15 23.02
N ASN A 696 -21.03 -33.87 21.90
CA ASN A 696 -22.21 -34.40 21.17
C ASN A 696 -23.09 -33.38 20.43
N ILE A 697 -22.74 -32.09 20.45
CA ILE A 697 -23.32 -31.13 19.51
C ILE A 697 -22.66 -31.33 18.15
N SER A 698 -23.46 -31.43 17.09
CA SER A 698 -22.95 -31.52 15.72
C SER A 698 -23.74 -30.60 14.78
N ARG A 699 -23.07 -30.12 13.73
CA ARG A 699 -23.67 -29.28 12.68
C ARG A 699 -23.55 -29.94 11.33
N THR A 700 -24.63 -29.88 10.55
CA THR A 700 -24.64 -30.36 9.17
C THR A 700 -23.84 -29.42 8.29
N TRP A 701 -22.90 -29.97 7.53
CA TRP A 701 -22.07 -29.22 6.60
C TRP A 701 -22.90 -28.60 5.46
N GLY A 702 -22.63 -27.32 5.16
CA GLY A 702 -23.25 -26.59 4.06
C GLY A 702 -24.72 -26.23 4.26
N VAL A 703 -25.23 -26.31 5.50
CA VAL A 703 -26.58 -25.89 5.90
C VAL A 703 -26.44 -24.85 7.01
N LYS A 704 -27.12 -23.70 6.87
CA LYS A 704 -27.08 -22.63 7.86
C LYS A 704 -27.61 -23.13 9.22
N PRO A 705 -26.77 -23.20 10.28
CA PRO A 705 -27.21 -23.71 11.57
C PRO A 705 -27.96 -22.68 12.42
N ALA A 706 -28.72 -23.15 13.41
CA ALA A 706 -29.22 -22.32 14.51
C ALA A 706 -28.09 -21.92 15.48
N GLU A 707 -28.24 -20.79 16.17
CA GLU A 707 -27.31 -20.36 17.23
C GLU A 707 -27.18 -21.38 18.36
N LEU A 708 -26.06 -21.35 19.07
CA LEU A 708 -25.90 -22.13 20.32
C LEU A 708 -26.73 -21.49 21.43
N THR A 709 -27.43 -22.32 22.21
CA THR A 709 -28.06 -21.88 23.47
C THR A 709 -27.02 -21.79 24.58
N THR A 710 -27.30 -21.01 25.63
CA THR A 710 -26.43 -20.93 26.83
C THR A 710 -26.17 -22.29 27.47
N THR A 711 -27.14 -23.21 27.42
CA THR A 711 -27.02 -24.58 27.95
C THR A 711 -26.11 -25.48 27.10
N GLN A 712 -25.87 -25.14 25.83
CA GLN A 712 -24.99 -25.87 24.91
C GLN A 712 -23.56 -25.36 24.91
N ILE A 713 -23.29 -24.21 25.53
CA ILE A 713 -21.96 -23.61 25.60
C ILE A 713 -21.19 -24.23 26.78
N LEU A 714 -19.97 -24.70 26.49
CA LEU A 714 -19.02 -25.17 27.49
C LEU A 714 -18.11 -24.05 27.97
N GLN A 715 -17.61 -23.25 27.04
CA GLN A 715 -16.65 -22.18 27.31
C GLN A 715 -16.82 -21.04 26.31
N VAL A 716 -16.52 -19.82 26.75
CA VAL A 716 -16.48 -18.61 25.91
C VAL A 716 -15.14 -17.92 26.11
N ASP A 717 -14.42 -17.70 25.02
CA ASP A 717 -13.19 -16.91 25.00
C ASP A 717 -13.32 -15.73 24.05
N SER A 718 -13.05 -14.52 24.54
CA SER A 718 -13.15 -13.28 23.79
C SER A 718 -11.81 -12.58 23.70
N THR A 719 -11.55 -11.98 22.55
CA THR A 719 -10.41 -11.08 22.31
C THR A 719 -10.92 -9.77 21.73
N ASP A 720 -10.68 -8.65 22.41
CA ASP A 720 -10.92 -7.30 21.90
C ASP A 720 -9.65 -6.77 21.23
N TYR A 721 -9.80 -6.16 20.06
CA TYR A 721 -8.72 -5.55 19.27
C TYR A 721 -8.88 -4.03 19.30
N LEU A 722 -8.26 -3.38 20.28
CA LEU A 722 -8.36 -1.95 20.52
C LEU A 722 -7.20 -1.19 19.85
N MET A 723 -7.35 0.12 19.67
CA MET A 723 -6.31 0.98 19.08
C MET A 723 -5.85 0.50 17.69
N GLY A 724 -6.79 0.04 16.86
CA GLY A 724 -6.46 -0.54 15.55
C GLY A 724 -5.78 -1.91 15.63
N GLY A 725 -5.98 -2.66 16.71
CA GLY A 725 -5.40 -3.99 16.93
C GLY A 725 -4.02 -4.00 17.57
N SER A 726 -3.42 -2.84 17.85
CA SER A 726 -2.15 -2.77 18.58
C SER A 726 -2.31 -3.17 20.04
N LEU A 727 -3.48 -3.02 20.65
CA LEU A 727 -3.77 -3.48 22.00
C LEU A 727 -4.79 -4.62 21.95
N THR A 728 -4.43 -5.79 22.48
CA THR A 728 -5.36 -6.91 22.63
C THR A 728 -5.76 -7.08 24.08
N MET A 729 -7.05 -7.30 24.32
CA MET A 729 -7.57 -7.73 25.62
C MET A 729 -8.19 -9.10 25.50
N LYS A 730 -7.88 -10.02 26.41
CA LYS A 730 -8.49 -11.35 26.49
C LYS A 730 -9.42 -11.45 27.68
N ASN A 731 -10.67 -11.86 27.44
CA ASN A 731 -11.68 -12.05 28.48
C ASN A 731 -11.79 -10.83 29.42
N GLY A 732 -11.75 -9.63 28.85
CA GLY A 732 -11.85 -8.36 29.56
C GLY A 732 -10.57 -7.87 30.24
N LYS A 733 -9.43 -8.58 30.13
CA LYS A 733 -8.13 -8.20 30.70
C LYS A 733 -7.13 -7.85 29.62
N VAL A 734 -6.23 -6.89 29.87
CA VAL A 734 -5.11 -6.57 28.97
C VAL A 734 -4.26 -7.82 28.74
N ASP A 735 -3.97 -8.13 27.47
CA ASP A 735 -3.12 -9.24 27.07
C ASP A 735 -1.80 -8.72 26.49
N LYS A 736 -1.83 -8.03 25.34
CA LYS A 736 -0.62 -7.58 24.65
C LYS A 736 -0.76 -6.18 24.08
N TYR A 737 0.36 -5.45 24.09
CA TYR A 737 0.57 -4.27 23.25
C TYR A 737 1.63 -4.57 22.18
N LEU A 738 1.25 -4.52 20.91
CA LEU A 738 2.11 -4.78 19.76
C LEU A 738 2.83 -3.49 19.32
N PHE A 739 4.11 -3.59 19.00
CA PHE A 739 4.90 -2.51 18.42
C PHE A 739 5.81 -3.04 17.29
N ALA A 740 6.49 -2.15 16.58
CA ALA A 740 7.38 -2.56 15.50
C ALA A 740 8.52 -3.46 16.03
N GLY A 741 8.54 -4.72 15.58
CA GLY A 741 9.58 -5.69 15.94
C GLY A 741 9.35 -6.45 17.25
N GLY A 742 8.19 -6.32 17.91
CA GLY A 742 7.93 -7.05 19.15
C GLY A 742 6.55 -6.77 19.78
N TYR A 743 6.42 -7.16 21.05
CA TYR A 743 5.23 -6.89 21.86
C TYR A 743 5.57 -6.81 23.36
N ALA A 744 4.74 -6.09 24.10
CA ALA A 744 4.72 -6.10 25.56
C ALA A 744 3.55 -6.97 26.04
N GLN A 745 3.86 -8.04 26.77
CA GLN A 745 2.87 -8.92 27.40
C GLN A 745 2.52 -8.40 28.78
N ALA A 746 1.22 -8.28 29.06
CA ALA A 746 0.73 -8.00 30.40
C ALA A 746 0.63 -9.28 31.24
N SER A 747 0.92 -9.13 32.53
CA SER A 747 0.60 -10.09 33.58
C SER A 747 -0.09 -9.32 34.70
N VAL A 748 -1.21 -9.85 35.20
CA VAL A 748 -1.99 -9.22 36.28
C VAL A 748 -1.09 -9.07 37.52
N ALA A 749 -0.84 -7.82 37.93
CA ALA A 749 -0.07 -7.51 39.13
C ALA A 749 -0.98 -7.29 40.34
N SER A 750 -2.15 -6.66 40.12
CA SER A 750 -3.22 -6.52 41.10
C SER A 750 -4.59 -6.45 40.41
N ALA A 751 -5.67 -6.28 41.16
CA ALA A 751 -6.99 -6.04 40.60
C ALA A 751 -7.09 -4.77 39.73
N THR A 752 -6.12 -3.85 39.82
CA THR A 752 -6.16 -2.53 39.16
C THR A 752 -4.89 -2.16 38.39
N THR A 753 -3.89 -3.05 38.35
CA THR A 753 -2.58 -2.78 37.73
C THR A 753 -2.02 -4.02 37.05
N ASP A 754 -1.25 -3.80 35.99
CA ASP A 754 -0.56 -4.84 35.23
C ASP A 754 0.96 -4.60 35.22
N ASN A 755 1.73 -5.69 35.25
CA ASN A 755 3.17 -5.65 34.97
C ASN A 755 3.41 -6.10 33.52
N PHE A 756 4.38 -5.48 32.85
CA PHE A 756 4.68 -5.76 31.45
C PHE A 756 6.07 -6.40 31.25
N ALA A 757 6.12 -7.38 30.35
CA ALA A 757 7.36 -8.00 29.87
C ALA A 757 7.49 -7.79 28.35
N PHE A 758 8.64 -7.29 27.91
CA PHE A 758 8.93 -7.06 26.50
C PHE A 758 9.51 -8.32 25.82
N TYR A 759 9.02 -8.59 24.62
CA TYR A 759 9.49 -9.63 23.72
C TYR A 759 9.78 -9.03 22.34
N PHE A 760 10.82 -9.52 21.67
CA PHE A 760 11.26 -9.06 20.37
C PHE A 760 11.30 -10.21 19.36
N TYR A 761 11.15 -9.91 18.07
CA TYR A 761 11.07 -10.91 17.01
C TYR A 761 12.37 -11.00 16.20
N ASN A 762 12.94 -12.20 16.05
CA ASN A 762 13.89 -12.45 14.95
C ASN A 762 13.07 -12.87 13.73
N GLN A 763 13.12 -12.07 12.67
CA GLN A 763 12.29 -12.24 11.47
C GLN A 763 13.16 -12.63 10.28
N ASP A 764 12.58 -13.39 9.37
CA ASP A 764 13.18 -13.62 8.05
C ASP A 764 12.98 -12.42 7.12
N HIS A 765 13.56 -12.51 5.93
CA HIS A 765 13.47 -11.48 4.90
C HIS A 765 12.03 -11.17 4.50
N LEU A 766 11.05 -12.06 4.69
CA LEU A 766 9.61 -11.87 4.44
C LEU A 766 8.86 -11.28 5.64
N GLY A 767 9.50 -11.21 6.80
CA GLY A 767 8.92 -10.68 8.04
C GLY A 767 8.21 -11.76 8.84
N SER A 768 8.35 -13.03 8.47
CA SER A 768 7.85 -14.16 9.24
C SER A 768 8.66 -14.28 10.51
N ILE A 769 7.97 -14.52 11.63
CA ILE A 769 8.62 -14.63 12.94
C ILE A 769 9.29 -16.00 13.02
N ARG A 770 10.63 -16.02 13.00
CA ARG A 770 11.46 -17.23 13.14
C ARG A 770 11.78 -17.52 14.60
N GLU A 771 12.07 -16.49 15.38
CA GLU A 771 12.23 -16.61 16.83
C GLU A 771 11.53 -15.48 17.59
N VAL A 772 11.10 -15.77 18.81
CA VAL A 772 10.68 -14.76 19.80
C VAL A 772 11.69 -14.76 20.94
N VAL A 773 12.26 -13.61 21.26
CA VAL A 773 13.26 -13.44 22.33
C VAL A 773 12.73 -12.56 23.45
N ASP A 774 13.05 -12.88 24.71
CA ASP A 774 12.69 -12.05 25.86
C ASP A 774 13.68 -10.90 26.10
N ALA A 775 13.42 -10.07 27.11
CA ALA A 775 14.30 -8.95 27.49
C ALA A 775 15.70 -9.37 27.99
N SER A 776 15.93 -10.66 28.31
CA SER A 776 17.27 -11.18 28.60
C SER A 776 18.03 -11.59 27.34
N GLY A 777 17.38 -11.64 26.18
CA GLY A 777 17.92 -12.15 24.93
C GLY A 777 17.71 -13.66 24.72
N ALA A 778 16.98 -14.32 25.62
CA ALA A 778 16.72 -15.76 25.55
C ALA A 778 15.57 -16.07 24.57
N VAL A 779 15.76 -17.10 23.74
CA VAL A 779 14.76 -17.58 22.79
C VAL A 779 13.62 -18.29 23.54
N LYS A 780 12.38 -17.88 23.30
CA LYS A 780 11.15 -18.46 23.88
C LYS A 780 10.34 -19.28 22.91
N GLN A 781 10.47 -18.99 21.62
CA GLN A 781 9.76 -19.68 20.55
C GLN A 781 10.64 -19.75 19.31
N VAL A 782 10.58 -20.87 18.59
CA VAL A 782 11.18 -21.06 17.27
C VAL A 782 10.11 -21.59 16.32
N ASN A 783 9.94 -20.95 15.17
CA ASN A 783 9.01 -21.37 14.11
C ASN A 783 9.76 -21.59 12.79
N ASN A 784 9.31 -22.58 12.02
CA ASN A 784 9.77 -22.82 10.66
C ASN A 784 8.59 -23.06 9.72
N TYR A 785 8.79 -22.77 8.45
CA TYR A 785 7.72 -22.72 7.45
C TYR A 785 8.12 -23.45 6.17
N TYR A 786 7.15 -24.11 5.55
CA TYR A 786 7.20 -24.39 4.12
C TYR A 786 7.21 -23.07 3.32
N PRO A 787 7.68 -23.07 2.06
CA PRO A 787 7.70 -21.88 1.21
C PRO A 787 6.39 -21.07 1.16
N PHE A 788 5.23 -21.73 1.11
CA PHE A 788 3.91 -21.07 1.13
C PHE A 788 3.38 -20.72 2.53
N GLY A 789 4.18 -20.89 3.59
CA GLY A 789 3.90 -20.36 4.92
C GLY A 789 3.21 -21.32 5.90
N ALA A 790 2.89 -22.55 5.48
CA ALA A 790 2.44 -23.58 6.41
C ALA A 790 3.55 -23.86 7.44
N PRO A 791 3.28 -23.75 8.75
CA PRO A 791 4.28 -24.08 9.76
C PRO A 791 4.44 -25.60 9.84
N TYR A 792 5.66 -26.12 9.93
CA TYR A 792 5.85 -27.55 10.23
C TYR A 792 6.28 -27.74 11.69
N ALA A 793 5.71 -28.77 12.33
CA ALA A 793 6.05 -29.13 13.70
C ALA A 793 7.17 -30.17 13.73
N ASP A 794 8.33 -29.72 14.19
CA ASP A 794 9.47 -30.58 14.45
C ASP A 794 10.12 -30.17 15.75
N ALA A 795 9.90 -30.95 16.82
CA ALA A 795 10.34 -30.60 18.17
C ALA A 795 11.85 -30.28 18.30
N PRO A 796 12.77 -31.01 17.63
CA PRO A 796 14.17 -30.58 17.51
C PRO A 796 14.37 -29.19 16.89
N ALA A 797 13.55 -28.80 15.92
CA ALA A 797 13.70 -27.59 15.12
C ALA A 797 12.79 -26.43 15.55
N SER A 798 11.77 -26.69 16.37
CA SER A 798 10.70 -25.77 16.76
C SER A 798 10.51 -25.81 18.26
N THR A 799 10.23 -24.67 18.87
CA THR A 799 10.12 -24.55 20.34
C THR A 799 8.88 -23.74 20.69
N ASN A 800 8.08 -24.22 21.64
CA ASN A 800 6.88 -23.56 22.16
C ASN A 800 6.01 -22.91 21.06
N ALA A 801 5.58 -23.70 20.08
CA ALA A 801 4.83 -23.20 18.92
C ALA A 801 3.57 -22.42 19.31
N ASP A 802 2.94 -22.72 20.45
CA ASP A 802 1.73 -22.03 20.92
C ASP A 802 2.00 -20.82 21.85
N PHE A 803 3.27 -20.43 22.07
CA PHE A 803 3.63 -19.30 22.96
C PHE A 803 2.96 -17.97 22.58
N GLN A 804 2.78 -17.73 21.27
CA GLN A 804 2.10 -16.55 20.75
C GLN A 804 1.61 -16.81 19.30
N PRO A 805 0.52 -16.16 18.84
CA PRO A 805 -0.17 -16.54 17.60
C PRO A 805 0.34 -15.86 16.32
N TYR A 806 1.16 -14.81 16.38
CA TYR A 806 1.69 -14.13 15.19
C TYR A 806 2.83 -14.94 14.55
N LYS A 807 2.71 -15.40 13.30
CA LYS A 807 3.69 -16.31 12.66
C LYS A 807 4.20 -15.79 11.32
N TYR A 808 3.72 -16.38 10.24
CA TYR A 808 4.13 -16.11 8.87
C TYR A 808 3.73 -14.68 8.48
N ASN A 809 4.66 -13.93 7.90
CA ASN A 809 4.54 -12.48 7.62
C ASN A 809 4.07 -11.60 8.81
N GLY A 810 4.24 -12.08 10.05
CA GLY A 810 3.76 -11.41 11.26
C GLY A 810 2.24 -11.38 11.41
N LYS A 811 1.51 -12.32 10.77
CA LYS A 811 0.04 -12.44 10.85
C LYS A 811 -0.41 -13.38 11.94
N GLU A 812 -1.55 -13.06 12.55
CA GLU A 812 -2.19 -13.87 13.57
C GLU A 812 -2.69 -15.19 12.94
N LEU A 813 -2.19 -16.32 13.44
CA LEU A 813 -2.69 -17.65 13.12
C LEU A 813 -3.81 -18.01 14.08
N ASP A 814 -5.03 -18.13 13.57
CA ASP A 814 -6.18 -18.60 14.34
C ASP A 814 -6.33 -20.12 14.17
N LYS A 815 -6.09 -20.85 15.26
CA LYS A 815 -6.21 -22.33 15.32
C LYS A 815 -7.51 -22.78 15.99
N MET A 816 -8.34 -21.85 16.47
CA MET A 816 -9.49 -22.18 17.30
C MET A 816 -10.47 -23.05 16.53
N HIS A 817 -10.89 -24.15 17.19
CA HIS A 817 -11.82 -25.15 16.65
C HIS A 817 -11.43 -25.78 15.30
N GLY A 818 -10.17 -25.65 14.88
CA GLY A 818 -9.64 -26.18 13.62
C GLY A 818 -9.61 -25.20 12.46
N LEU A 819 -9.84 -23.90 12.70
CA LEU A 819 -9.86 -22.87 11.64
C LEU A 819 -8.55 -22.83 10.83
N ASN A 820 -7.41 -22.83 11.50
CA ASN A 820 -6.07 -22.96 10.93
C ASN A 820 -5.76 -21.96 9.78
N THR A 821 -6.20 -20.71 9.89
CA THR A 821 -5.95 -19.65 8.91
C THR A 821 -5.18 -18.47 9.47
N PHE A 822 -4.50 -17.76 8.59
CA PHE A 822 -3.88 -16.48 8.89
C PHE A 822 -4.83 -15.32 8.60
N ASP A 823 -5.02 -14.44 9.58
CA ASP A 823 -5.77 -13.20 9.39
C ASP A 823 -4.88 -12.09 8.83
N TYR A 824 -5.10 -11.74 7.56
CA TYR A 824 -4.38 -10.66 6.91
C TYR A 824 -5.08 -9.29 7.03
N GLY A 825 -6.31 -9.27 7.54
CA GLY A 825 -7.18 -8.11 7.64
C GLY A 825 -8.32 -8.21 6.63
N ALA A 826 -8.01 -8.05 5.34
CA ALA A 826 -9.02 -8.10 4.29
C ALA A 826 -9.40 -9.52 3.89
N ARG A 827 -8.61 -10.56 4.17
CA ARG A 827 -8.93 -11.95 3.80
C ARG A 827 -8.31 -12.94 4.80
N GLN A 828 -8.83 -14.16 4.84
CA GLN A 828 -8.23 -15.28 5.57
C GLN A 828 -7.40 -16.12 4.60
N TYR A 829 -6.14 -16.36 4.95
CA TYR A 829 -5.24 -17.19 4.16
C TYR A 829 -5.20 -18.62 4.71
N ASP A 830 -5.49 -19.59 3.86
CA ASP A 830 -5.30 -21.02 4.11
C ASP A 830 -3.91 -21.43 3.60
N PRO A 831 -2.94 -21.66 4.51
CA PRO A 831 -1.59 -22.03 4.11
C PRO A 831 -1.46 -23.51 3.70
N ILE A 832 -2.46 -24.37 3.94
CA ILE A 832 -2.44 -25.79 3.53
C ILE A 832 -2.69 -25.90 2.03
N LEU A 833 -3.64 -25.12 1.51
CA LEU A 833 -3.98 -25.05 0.08
C LEU A 833 -3.33 -23.87 -0.65
N ALA A 834 -2.55 -23.05 0.06
CA ALA A 834 -1.88 -21.87 -0.45
C ALA A 834 -2.83 -20.87 -1.14
N ARG A 835 -3.96 -20.53 -0.50
CA ARG A 835 -5.00 -19.70 -1.13
C ARG A 835 -5.82 -18.83 -0.16
N TRP A 836 -6.55 -17.89 -0.73
CA TRP A 836 -7.51 -17.06 -0.01
C TRP A 836 -8.91 -17.69 0.07
N ASP A 837 -9.66 -17.31 1.11
CA ASP A 837 -11.05 -17.73 1.35
C ASP A 837 -12.10 -17.00 0.49
N ARG A 838 -11.73 -15.88 -0.13
CA ARG A 838 -12.61 -15.03 -0.93
C ARG A 838 -11.86 -14.32 -2.07
N ILE A 839 -12.61 -13.81 -3.04
CA ILE A 839 -12.09 -13.06 -4.18
C ILE A 839 -11.22 -11.88 -3.71
N ASP A 840 -10.09 -11.71 -4.37
CA ASP A 840 -9.19 -10.58 -4.19
C ASP A 840 -9.91 -9.25 -4.45
N PRO A 841 -9.94 -8.31 -3.48
CA PRO A 841 -10.50 -6.97 -3.68
C PRO A 841 -9.92 -6.22 -4.89
N MET A 842 -8.71 -6.60 -5.32
CA MET A 842 -7.95 -6.04 -6.43
C MET A 842 -7.71 -7.05 -7.56
N ALA A 843 -8.57 -8.07 -7.70
CA ALA A 843 -8.44 -9.11 -8.73
C ALA A 843 -8.28 -8.57 -10.17
N GLU A 844 -8.75 -7.35 -10.45
CA GLU A 844 -8.66 -6.72 -11.77
C GLU A 844 -7.29 -6.15 -12.11
N LYS A 845 -6.38 -6.04 -11.13
CA LYS A 845 -4.99 -5.60 -11.37
C LYS A 845 -4.17 -6.63 -12.14
N ALA A 846 -4.59 -7.89 -12.10
CA ALA A 846 -3.94 -8.97 -12.83
C ALA A 846 -5.00 -10.01 -13.22
N PRO A 847 -5.83 -9.70 -14.24
CA PRO A 847 -6.88 -10.59 -14.69
C PRO A 847 -6.33 -11.87 -15.32
N GLU A 848 -5.02 -11.95 -15.60
CA GLU A 848 -4.32 -13.14 -16.10
C GLU A 848 -4.12 -14.23 -15.06
N ILE A 849 -4.33 -13.94 -13.78
CA ILE A 849 -4.17 -14.88 -12.66
C ILE A 849 -5.48 -15.10 -11.89
N SER A 850 -5.54 -16.18 -11.11
CA SER A 850 -6.68 -16.53 -10.28
C SER A 850 -6.97 -15.46 -9.21
N SER A 851 -8.26 -15.14 -9.06
CA SER A 851 -8.77 -14.22 -8.04
C SER A 851 -8.64 -14.71 -6.58
N TYR A 852 -8.14 -15.93 -6.36
CA TYR A 852 -7.93 -16.53 -5.02
C TYR A 852 -6.46 -16.82 -4.72
N MET A 853 -5.54 -16.37 -5.56
CA MET A 853 -4.13 -16.74 -5.51
C MET A 853 -3.34 -15.97 -4.44
N TYR A 854 -2.45 -16.68 -3.75
CA TYR A 854 -1.51 -16.06 -2.81
C TYR A 854 -0.22 -15.62 -3.51
N CYS A 855 0.22 -14.37 -3.26
CA CYS A 855 1.56 -13.87 -3.63
C CYS A 855 2.04 -14.12 -5.07
N LYS A 856 1.14 -14.06 -6.06
CA LYS A 856 1.48 -14.36 -7.47
C LYS A 856 2.10 -15.75 -7.67
N ASN A 857 1.80 -16.70 -6.78
CA ASN A 857 2.46 -18.00 -6.68
C ASN A 857 3.99 -17.91 -6.51
N ASN A 858 4.50 -16.81 -5.97
CA ASN A 858 5.93 -16.58 -5.72
C ASN A 858 6.12 -16.04 -4.29
N PRO A 859 5.84 -16.86 -3.26
CA PRO A 859 5.89 -16.43 -1.86
C PRO A 859 7.32 -16.21 -1.34
N THR A 860 8.36 -16.49 -2.15
CA THR A 860 9.76 -16.20 -1.82
C THR A 860 10.13 -14.74 -2.08
N ASN A 861 9.40 -14.05 -2.96
CA ASN A 861 9.66 -12.65 -3.29
C ASN A 861 8.56 -11.71 -2.82
N PHE A 862 7.32 -12.20 -2.72
CA PHE A 862 6.14 -11.39 -2.45
C PHE A 862 5.52 -11.66 -1.08
N ILE A 863 4.98 -10.61 -0.46
CA ILE A 863 4.11 -10.68 0.71
C ILE A 863 2.80 -9.95 0.41
N ASP A 864 1.68 -10.39 0.96
CA ASP A 864 0.45 -9.59 0.99
C ASP A 864 0.35 -8.89 2.36
N PRO A 865 0.53 -7.57 2.51
CA PRO A 865 0.57 -6.94 3.83
C PRO A 865 -0.79 -6.81 4.52
N ASP A 866 -1.88 -6.97 3.78
CA ASP A 866 -3.23 -6.64 4.23
C ASP A 866 -4.34 -7.55 3.71
N GLY A 867 -4.00 -8.52 2.88
CA GLY A 867 -4.93 -9.40 2.20
C GLY A 867 -5.61 -8.71 1.02
N MET A 868 -5.05 -7.65 0.43
CA MET A 868 -5.59 -7.00 -0.76
C MET A 868 -4.69 -7.11 -1.98
N TRP A 869 -3.37 -7.05 -1.83
CA TRP A 869 -2.47 -7.15 -2.99
C TRP A 869 -1.04 -7.55 -2.60
N PRO A 870 -0.44 -8.50 -3.33
CA PRO A 870 0.94 -8.90 -3.06
C PRO A 870 1.97 -7.86 -3.52
N TRP A 871 2.95 -7.60 -2.66
CA TRP A 871 4.04 -6.64 -2.84
C TRP A 871 5.39 -7.37 -2.83
N ASN A 872 6.28 -6.99 -3.74
CA ASN A 872 7.65 -7.51 -3.76
C ASN A 872 8.43 -6.91 -2.59
N LYS A 873 8.98 -7.75 -1.71
CA LYS A 873 9.69 -7.26 -0.50
C LYS A 873 11.15 -6.91 -0.75
N LYS A 874 11.73 -7.23 -1.91
CA LYS A 874 13.17 -7.07 -2.17
C LYS A 874 13.64 -5.67 -2.49
N ASN A 875 12.72 -4.76 -2.84
CA ASN A 875 13.09 -3.62 -3.65
C ASN A 875 12.59 -2.32 -3.04
N LEU A 876 13.32 -1.70 -2.08
CA LEU A 876 13.03 -0.32 -1.59
C LEU A 876 12.72 0.60 -2.77
N ILE A 877 13.39 0.36 -3.90
CA ILE A 877 12.93 0.74 -5.21
C ILE A 877 13.02 -0.49 -6.15
N GLU A 878 11.92 -0.86 -6.80
CA GLU A 878 11.77 -1.86 -7.84
C GLU A 878 11.89 -1.17 -9.20
N TYR A 879 12.98 -1.43 -9.92
CA TYR A 879 13.04 -1.10 -11.33
C TYR A 879 12.11 -2.03 -12.10
N ARG A 880 11.10 -1.47 -12.77
CA ARG A 880 10.04 -2.21 -13.49
C ARG A 880 10.27 -2.28 -15.01
N GLY A 881 11.44 -1.84 -15.48
CA GLY A 881 11.72 -1.65 -16.91
C GLY A 881 11.18 -0.32 -17.46
N ASN A 882 11.60 0.06 -18.67
CA ASN A 882 11.22 1.30 -19.36
C ASN A 882 11.45 2.59 -18.53
N GLY A 883 12.56 2.66 -17.78
CA GLY A 883 12.87 3.85 -16.96
C GLY A 883 11.98 4.02 -15.72
N THR A 884 11.14 3.04 -15.40
CA THR A 884 10.19 3.10 -14.27
C THR A 884 10.79 2.48 -13.01
N PHE A 885 10.64 3.19 -11.89
CA PHE A 885 11.07 2.79 -10.55
C PHE A 885 9.82 2.82 -9.63
N GLY A 886 9.50 1.75 -8.93
CA GLY A 886 8.45 1.70 -7.89
C GLY A 886 9.08 1.60 -6.50
N LEU A 887 8.49 2.11 -5.42
CA LEU A 887 9.09 2.03 -4.07
C LEU A 887 8.54 0.85 -3.22
N ASN A 888 9.35 0.24 -2.35
CA ASN A 888 8.90 -0.74 -1.33
C ASN A 888 8.23 -0.04 -0.17
N VAL A 889 6.92 -0.12 -0.18
CA VAL A 889 6.02 0.42 0.83
C VAL A 889 6.06 -0.32 2.18
N ASN A 890 6.80 -1.44 2.32
CA ASN A 890 6.89 -2.18 3.59
C ASN A 890 7.95 -1.65 4.57
N ASN A 891 8.90 -0.85 4.11
CA ASN A 891 9.83 -0.11 4.99
C ASN A 891 9.20 1.19 5.52
N LEU A 892 7.92 1.41 5.20
CA LEU A 892 7.10 2.50 5.71
C LEU A 892 6.42 2.08 7.01
N SER A 893 6.03 3.04 7.85
CA SER A 893 5.43 2.75 9.15
C SER A 893 4.12 1.96 9.05
N ALA A 894 3.69 1.35 10.16
CA ALA A 894 2.39 0.69 10.25
C ALA A 894 1.21 1.63 9.92
N THR A 895 1.38 2.93 10.18
CA THR A 895 0.43 3.99 9.83
C THR A 895 0.37 4.21 8.32
N THR A 896 1.49 4.20 7.60
CA THR A 896 1.51 4.32 6.13
C THR A 896 0.85 3.14 5.45
N ARG A 897 1.11 1.91 5.95
CA ARG A 897 0.48 0.70 5.41
C ARG A 897 -1.02 0.63 5.70
N ARG A 898 -1.52 1.35 6.72
CA ARG A 898 -2.94 1.46 7.04
C ARG A 898 -3.62 2.54 6.18
N ASN A 899 -2.93 3.62 5.85
CA ASN A 899 -3.44 4.66 4.96
C ASN A 899 -3.52 4.20 3.50
N ILE A 900 -2.55 3.40 3.03
CA ILE A 900 -2.59 2.78 1.69
C ILE A 900 -3.76 1.77 1.57
N ARG A 901 -4.06 1.02 2.62
CA ARG A 901 -5.28 0.17 2.71
C ARG A 901 -6.56 0.99 2.62
N ASN A 902 -6.63 2.08 3.37
CA ASN A 902 -7.82 2.91 3.46
C ASN A 902 -8.07 3.69 2.15
N ALA A 903 -7.03 4.08 1.42
CA ALA A 903 -7.13 4.69 0.10
C ALA A 903 -7.71 3.72 -0.95
N ASN A 904 -7.37 2.43 -0.86
CA ASN A 904 -7.91 1.40 -1.74
C ASN A 904 -9.35 1.00 -1.38
N ASN A 905 -9.74 1.14 -0.12
CA ASN A 905 -11.07 0.81 0.38
C ASN A 905 -12.06 2.00 0.42
N ASN A 906 -11.65 3.20 -0.02
CA ASN A 906 -12.52 4.39 -0.05
C ASN A 906 -13.18 4.57 -1.44
N PRO A 907 -14.51 4.42 -1.57
CA PRO A 907 -15.23 4.57 -2.83
C PRO A 907 -15.18 5.97 -3.45
N SER A 908 -14.82 7.01 -2.68
CA SER A 908 -14.71 8.40 -3.18
C SER A 908 -13.39 8.71 -3.90
N ASN A 909 -12.41 7.80 -3.82
CA ASN A 909 -11.18 7.86 -4.63
C ASN A 909 -11.37 7.22 -6.02
N TRP A 910 -12.54 6.65 -6.26
CA TRP A 910 -12.90 5.92 -7.46
C TRP A 910 -14.09 6.63 -8.09
N LYS A 911 -13.95 7.13 -9.32
CA LYS A 911 -15.15 7.50 -10.07
C LYS A 911 -15.95 6.25 -10.28
N PRO A 912 -17.28 6.35 -10.29
CA PRO A 912 -17.99 5.13 -10.17
C PRO A 912 -18.07 4.39 -11.50
N GLY A 913 -17.64 3.15 -11.38
CA GLY A 913 -17.17 2.34 -12.48
C GLY A 913 -15.69 2.12 -12.61
N GLU A 914 -14.92 2.68 -11.70
CA GLU A 914 -13.58 2.24 -11.44
C GLU A 914 -13.62 1.13 -10.38
N VAL A 915 -12.80 0.13 -10.60
CA VAL A 915 -12.36 -0.78 -9.55
C VAL A 915 -10.92 -0.40 -9.28
N GLY A 916 -10.59 -0.31 -7.99
CA GLY A 916 -9.38 0.25 -7.42
C GLY A 916 -8.17 0.37 -8.35
N ILE A 917 -7.52 1.55 -8.35
CA ILE A 917 -6.23 1.81 -9.02
C ILE A 917 -5.32 0.62 -8.81
N ASN A 918 -4.94 0.00 -9.92
CA ASN A 918 -3.64 -0.62 -10.10
C ASN A 918 -2.58 0.26 -9.42
N THR A 919 -1.99 -0.19 -8.31
CA THR A 919 -0.92 0.51 -7.58
C THR A 919 0.40 0.55 -8.36
N GLU A 920 0.35 0.39 -9.69
CA GLU A 920 1.22 1.16 -10.54
C GLU A 920 0.83 2.62 -10.41
N VAL A 921 1.66 3.38 -9.68
CA VAL A 921 1.81 4.80 -9.94
C VAL A 921 1.77 4.98 -11.45
N GLY A 922 0.77 5.74 -11.91
CA GLY A 922 0.44 5.85 -13.32
C GLY A 922 1.67 6.15 -14.16
N HIS A 923 1.72 5.50 -15.32
CA HIS A 923 2.57 5.83 -16.45
C HIS A 923 2.76 7.35 -16.59
N ILE A 924 4.01 7.82 -16.54
CA ILE A 924 4.41 8.91 -17.42
C ILE A 924 4.74 8.22 -18.75
N SER A 925 3.85 8.37 -19.73
CA SER A 925 4.21 7.99 -21.09
C SER A 925 5.02 9.12 -21.70
N LEU A 926 6.31 8.89 -21.96
CA LEU A 926 7.08 9.70 -22.91
C LEU A 926 6.71 9.38 -24.38
N SER A 927 5.65 8.60 -24.62
CA SER A 927 5.29 8.06 -25.95
C SER A 927 4.71 9.07 -26.94
N LYS A 928 4.91 10.39 -26.76
CA LYS A 928 4.72 11.34 -27.86
C LYS A 928 6.01 11.85 -28.48
N TYR A 929 7.17 11.38 -28.05
CA TYR A 929 8.41 11.60 -28.79
C TYR A 929 9.24 10.32 -28.87
N SER A 930 8.69 9.32 -29.56
CA SER A 930 9.50 8.51 -30.46
C SER A 930 8.65 8.23 -31.70
N SER A 931 8.98 8.99 -32.75
CA SER A 931 8.76 8.79 -34.18
C SER A 931 7.71 7.77 -34.64
N ASP A 932 6.79 8.23 -35.50
CA ASP A 932 6.57 7.56 -36.79
C ASP A 932 6.54 8.62 -37.92
N SER A 933 7.57 8.52 -38.78
CA SER A 933 7.88 9.11 -40.11
C SER A 933 6.69 9.44 -41.04
N PHE A 934 6.68 10.35 -42.04
CA PHE A 934 7.72 10.93 -42.92
C PHE A 934 7.08 12.00 -43.86
N SER A 935 7.82 13.01 -44.32
CA SER A 935 8.01 13.25 -45.77
C SER A 935 9.29 14.06 -46.03
N LEU A 936 10.09 13.56 -46.98
CA LEU A 936 11.33 14.15 -47.48
C LEU A 936 11.01 15.33 -48.41
N ASN A 937 11.87 16.35 -48.33
CA ASN A 937 12.05 17.49 -49.24
C ASN A 937 11.29 18.78 -48.88
N HIS A 938 11.76 19.50 -47.86
CA HIS A 938 12.31 20.85 -48.03
C HIS A 938 13.00 21.36 -46.74
N LYS A 939 13.97 22.25 -46.91
CA LYS A 939 15.02 22.68 -45.96
C LYS A 939 14.51 23.23 -44.61
N THR A 940 15.26 22.90 -43.56
CA THR A 940 15.31 23.54 -42.22
C THR A 940 15.88 24.97 -42.27
N PRO A 941 15.46 25.90 -41.38
CA PRO A 941 16.25 26.20 -40.17
C PRO A 941 15.46 26.76 -38.96
N GLY A 942 15.97 26.56 -37.73
CA GLY A 942 15.77 27.47 -36.58
C GLY A 942 14.36 27.61 -36.00
N ILE A 943 14.26 27.47 -34.69
CA ILE A 943 13.05 27.82 -33.93
C ILE A 943 12.77 29.32 -34.12
N ASP A 944 11.68 29.67 -34.80
CA ASP A 944 11.09 31.02 -34.77
C ASP A 944 10.37 31.19 -33.41
N PRO A 945 10.70 32.22 -32.62
CA PRO A 945 10.06 32.47 -31.32
C PRO A 945 8.57 32.91 -31.41
N LYS A 946 7.92 32.82 -32.59
CA LYS A 946 6.51 33.19 -32.80
C LYS A 946 5.55 32.04 -33.13
N ASP A 947 5.96 30.77 -33.12
CA ASP A 947 5.02 29.65 -33.24
C ASP A 947 4.36 29.34 -31.88
N GLU A 948 3.24 30.03 -31.63
CA GLU A 948 2.27 29.72 -30.58
C GLU A 948 1.53 28.41 -30.90
N SER A 949 2.00 27.25 -30.40
CA SER A 949 1.15 26.09 -30.03
C SER A 949 1.95 24.85 -29.65
N ILE A 950 2.43 24.78 -28.41
CA ILE A 950 2.76 23.49 -27.78
C ILE A 950 1.44 22.89 -27.27
N ASN A 951 0.83 22.00 -28.04
CA ASN A 951 -0.34 21.23 -27.59
C ASN A 951 0.13 20.00 -26.79
N VAL A 952 -0.04 20.04 -25.47
CA VAL A 952 -0.03 18.82 -24.63
C VAL A 952 -1.27 18.02 -25.00
N VAL A 953 -1.10 16.76 -25.40
CA VAL A 953 -2.23 15.89 -25.72
C VAL A 953 -2.58 15.04 -24.50
N ASN A 954 -3.88 14.91 -24.25
CA ASN A 954 -4.45 14.24 -23.08
C ASN A 954 -3.95 12.79 -22.96
N PRO A 955 -3.67 12.31 -21.73
CA PRO A 955 -3.42 10.88 -21.47
C PRO A 955 -4.56 10.00 -21.97
N ILE A 956 -4.31 8.76 -22.39
CA ILE A 956 -5.37 7.84 -22.84
C ILE A 956 -5.64 6.82 -21.73
N ALA A 957 -6.88 6.70 -21.29
CA ALA A 957 -7.25 5.78 -20.21
C ALA A 957 -7.30 4.32 -20.72
N LYS A 958 -6.56 3.40 -20.07
CA LYS A 958 -6.47 1.97 -20.45
C LYS A 958 -7.81 1.22 -20.42
N SER A 959 -8.77 1.66 -19.59
CA SER A 959 -10.10 1.07 -19.46
C SER A 959 -11.09 1.54 -20.54
N THR A 960 -10.87 2.72 -21.12
CA THR A 960 -11.82 3.34 -22.06
C THR A 960 -11.25 3.59 -23.45
N GLY A 961 -9.93 3.46 -23.64
CA GLY A 961 -9.27 3.65 -24.94
C GLY A 961 -9.37 5.07 -25.50
N LEU A 962 -9.84 6.03 -24.72
CA LEU A 962 -10.11 7.42 -25.13
C LEU A 962 -9.23 8.40 -24.36
N GLU A 963 -9.03 9.58 -24.95
CA GLU A 963 -8.39 10.72 -24.31
C GLU A 963 -9.08 11.12 -22.99
N ASP A 964 -8.25 11.31 -21.97
CA ASP A 964 -8.63 11.67 -20.62
C ASP A 964 -8.99 13.15 -20.54
N ARG A 965 -10.30 13.43 -20.59
CA ARG A 965 -10.86 14.78 -20.55
C ARG A 965 -10.72 15.47 -19.17
N ARG A 966 -10.02 14.87 -18.20
CA ARG A 966 -9.61 15.51 -16.93
C ARG A 966 -8.49 16.55 -17.11
N PHE A 967 -7.82 16.57 -18.26
CA PHE A 967 -6.80 17.55 -18.59
C PHE A 967 -7.36 18.53 -19.63
N SER A 968 -7.39 19.84 -19.29
CA SER A 968 -7.68 20.89 -20.27
C SER A 968 -6.39 21.32 -20.96
N LYS A 969 -6.49 21.62 -22.26
CA LYS A 969 -5.38 22.19 -23.04
C LYS A 969 -4.87 23.45 -22.34
N HIS A 970 -3.60 23.43 -21.92
CA HIS A 970 -2.90 24.65 -21.54
C HIS A 970 -2.05 25.12 -22.72
N SER A 971 -2.28 26.36 -23.14
CA SER A 971 -1.34 27.10 -23.97
C SER A 971 -0.19 27.58 -23.07
N ILE A 972 1.03 27.16 -23.36
CA ILE A 972 2.22 27.75 -22.75
C ILE A 972 2.41 29.11 -23.41
N SER A 973 2.10 30.20 -22.71
CA SER A 973 2.53 31.53 -23.15
C SER A 973 4.05 31.61 -23.05
N GLY A 974 4.72 31.92 -24.16
CA GLY A 974 6.17 32.06 -24.21
C GLY A 974 6.65 33.19 -23.30
N VAL A 975 7.55 32.89 -22.37
CA VAL A 975 8.22 33.90 -21.56
C VAL A 975 9.52 34.29 -22.27
N SER A 976 9.51 35.46 -22.90
CA SER A 976 10.72 36.12 -23.38
C SER A 976 11.47 36.78 -22.23
N GLY A 977 12.79 36.58 -22.14
CA GLY A 977 13.70 37.57 -21.57
C GLY A 977 14.03 37.47 -20.07
N LYS A 978 15.28 37.06 -19.83
CA LYS A 978 16.25 37.44 -18.79
C LYS A 978 15.78 38.15 -17.49
N ILE A 979 16.25 37.54 -16.39
CA ILE A 979 16.40 38.09 -15.02
C ILE A 979 15.10 38.14 -14.20
N ALA A 980 14.57 36.97 -13.85
CA ALA A 980 13.80 36.72 -12.61
C ALA A 980 13.47 35.21 -12.43
N ALA A 981 14.37 34.32 -12.85
CA ALA A 981 14.14 32.87 -12.78
C ALA A 981 14.56 32.29 -11.41
N LYS A 982 13.85 32.66 -10.34
CA LYS A 982 14.06 32.07 -8.99
C LYS A 982 12.87 31.27 -8.45
N GLY A 983 11.73 31.22 -9.15
CA GLY A 983 10.50 30.57 -8.66
C GLY A 983 10.13 29.22 -9.27
N VAL A 984 10.66 28.85 -10.46
CA VAL A 984 10.03 27.78 -11.27
C VAL A 984 10.73 26.40 -11.16
N LEU A 985 12.02 26.33 -10.82
CA LEU A 985 12.74 25.05 -10.67
C LEU A 985 12.86 24.57 -9.21
N ALA A 986 12.63 25.45 -8.23
CA ALA A 986 12.41 25.07 -6.84
C ALA A 986 11.00 24.48 -6.63
N LEU A 987 10.06 24.79 -7.51
CA LEU A 987 8.71 24.23 -7.46
C LEU A 987 8.71 22.73 -7.78
N ASP A 988 9.54 22.21 -8.70
CA ASP A 988 9.50 20.78 -9.04
C ASP A 988 10.19 19.86 -8.01
N LEU A 989 11.27 20.31 -7.35
CA LEU A 989 11.90 19.49 -6.29
C LEU A 989 11.29 19.72 -4.90
N THR A 990 10.69 20.89 -4.66
CA THR A 990 9.91 21.14 -3.44
C THR A 990 8.48 20.61 -3.57
N VAL A 991 7.87 20.51 -4.75
CA VAL A 991 6.64 19.69 -4.96
C VAL A 991 6.98 18.21 -4.84
N TYR A 992 8.12 17.74 -5.36
CA TYR A 992 8.57 16.36 -5.18
C TYR A 992 8.89 15.99 -3.72
N ILE A 993 9.36 16.93 -2.89
CA ILE A 993 9.65 16.68 -1.46
C ILE A 993 8.47 17.04 -0.55
N VAL A 994 7.65 18.05 -0.88
CA VAL A 994 6.42 18.42 -0.14
C VAL A 994 5.25 17.51 -0.50
N ASP A 995 5.17 16.91 -1.69
CA ASP A 995 4.25 15.78 -1.97
C ASP A 995 4.72 14.52 -1.27
N THR A 996 6.04 14.34 -1.11
CA THR A 996 6.64 13.30 -0.25
C THR A 996 6.32 13.52 1.24
N TYR A 997 5.60 14.59 1.60
CA TYR A 997 5.47 15.05 2.99
C TYR A 997 4.09 15.58 3.43
N GLN A 998 3.24 16.01 2.50
CA GLN A 998 1.80 16.18 2.70
C GLN A 998 1.12 14.80 2.81
N THR A 999 1.70 13.78 2.16
CA THR A 999 1.20 12.40 2.15
C THR A 999 1.36 11.67 3.49
N TRP A 1000 1.94 12.33 4.50
CA TRP A 1000 1.94 11.89 5.90
C TRP A 1000 1.33 12.85 6.92
N SER A 1001 1.04 14.10 6.56
CA SER A 1001 0.58 15.06 7.55
C SER A 1001 -0.91 14.93 7.82
N SER A 1002 -1.79 15.05 6.84
CA SER A 1002 -3.20 15.27 7.17
C SER A 1002 -4.15 14.14 6.81
N PHE A 1003 -4.49 13.39 7.85
CA PHE A 1003 -5.90 13.23 8.19
C PHE A 1003 -6.72 14.48 7.72
N PHE A 1004 -7.27 14.41 6.49
CA PHE A 1004 -8.52 15.01 6.00
C PHE A 1004 -8.59 16.27 5.06
N ASP A 1005 -9.50 16.24 4.03
CA ASP A 1005 -10.19 17.28 3.17
C ASP A 1005 -9.41 18.44 2.42
N SER A 1006 -9.90 19.20 1.40
CA SER A 1006 -11.20 19.48 0.74
C SER A 1006 -11.08 20.11 -0.67
N ILE A 1007 -12.16 20.04 -1.46
CA ILE A 1007 -12.52 20.88 -2.64
C ILE A 1007 -12.60 22.41 -2.33
N SER A 1008 -12.45 22.83 -1.08
CA SER A 1008 -12.54 24.26 -0.70
C SER A 1008 -11.26 25.07 -0.94
N LEU A 1009 -10.12 24.40 -1.20
CA LEU A 1009 -8.84 25.05 -1.43
C LEU A 1009 -8.75 25.70 -2.82
N ASP A 1010 -9.32 25.09 -3.85
CA ASP A 1010 -9.31 25.66 -5.21
C ASP A 1010 -10.25 26.87 -5.34
N SER A 1011 -11.40 26.87 -4.66
CA SER A 1011 -12.31 28.02 -4.61
C SER A 1011 -11.78 29.16 -3.72
N GLN A 1012 -11.06 28.87 -2.61
CA GLN A 1012 -10.39 29.88 -1.81
C GLN A 1012 -9.13 30.43 -2.48
N LYS A 1013 -8.44 29.61 -3.27
CA LYS A 1013 -7.32 30.01 -4.11
C LYS A 1013 -7.81 30.93 -5.23
N GLU A 1014 -8.91 30.60 -5.91
CA GLU A 1014 -9.54 31.48 -6.91
C GLU A 1014 -10.07 32.79 -6.29
N GLU A 1015 -10.65 32.74 -5.09
CA GLU A 1015 -11.18 33.92 -4.38
C GLU A 1015 -10.06 34.82 -3.78
N LEU A 1016 -8.93 34.22 -3.36
CA LEU A 1016 -7.71 34.93 -2.95
C LEU A 1016 -6.97 35.52 -4.16
N GLU A 1017 -6.83 34.76 -5.25
CA GLU A 1017 -6.28 35.24 -6.52
C GLU A 1017 -7.14 36.39 -7.08
N ASN A 1018 -8.47 36.29 -7.02
CA ASN A 1018 -9.38 37.38 -7.37
C ASN A 1018 -9.26 38.58 -6.42
N SER A 1019 -9.00 38.37 -5.14
CA SER A 1019 -8.81 39.46 -4.16
C SER A 1019 -7.46 40.16 -4.34
N ILE A 1020 -6.39 39.41 -4.61
CA ILE A 1020 -5.08 39.92 -4.98
C ILE A 1020 -5.17 40.68 -6.29
N ASN A 1021 -5.88 40.14 -7.29
CA ASN A 1021 -6.11 40.81 -8.56
C ASN A 1021 -6.97 42.07 -8.40
N ARG A 1022 -7.98 42.08 -7.53
CA ARG A 1022 -8.79 43.28 -7.20
C ARG A 1022 -7.96 44.38 -6.55
N VAL A 1023 -7.09 44.03 -5.61
CA VAL A 1023 -6.16 44.97 -4.97
C VAL A 1023 -5.10 45.46 -5.97
N SER A 1024 -4.56 44.58 -6.81
CA SER A 1024 -3.58 44.91 -7.84
C SER A 1024 -4.16 45.82 -8.94
N ASN A 1025 -5.40 45.57 -9.38
CA ASN A 1025 -6.08 46.36 -10.41
C ASN A 1025 -6.61 47.71 -9.88
N ASN A 1026 -6.68 47.88 -8.55
CA ASN A 1026 -7.07 49.13 -7.89
C ASN A 1026 -5.94 49.65 -6.97
N PHE A 1027 -4.68 49.39 -7.34
CA PHE A 1027 -3.51 49.78 -6.54
C PHE A 1027 -3.36 51.31 -6.41
N ASP A 1028 -4.00 52.05 -7.32
CA ASP A 1028 -4.14 53.51 -7.30
C ASP A 1028 -4.93 54.02 -6.09
N LEU A 1029 -5.87 53.24 -5.56
CA LEU A 1029 -6.65 53.58 -4.35
C LEU A 1029 -5.85 53.44 -3.05
N ILE A 1030 -4.68 52.81 -3.08
CA ILE A 1030 -3.78 52.70 -1.93
C ILE A 1030 -2.88 53.94 -1.91
N PRO A 1031 -2.82 54.72 -0.81
CA PRO A 1031 -1.91 55.87 -0.67
C PRO A 1031 -0.44 55.48 -0.91
N GLU A 1032 0.32 56.35 -1.55
CA GLU A 1032 1.68 56.05 -2.03
C GLU A 1032 2.66 55.66 -0.90
N GLU A 1033 2.46 56.22 0.29
CA GLU A 1033 3.19 55.89 1.52
C GLU A 1033 3.01 54.43 2.00
N TYR A 1034 1.92 53.76 1.61
CA TYR A 1034 1.65 52.36 1.98
C TYR A 1034 1.99 51.35 0.90
N ARG A 1035 2.27 51.79 -0.33
CA ARG A 1035 2.48 50.91 -1.48
C ARG A 1035 3.73 50.05 -1.40
N ASN A 1036 4.72 50.49 -0.61
CA ASN A 1036 5.98 49.78 -0.41
C ASN A 1036 6.05 49.05 0.95
N ASP A 1037 4.96 49.09 1.73
CA ASP A 1037 4.87 48.42 3.03
C ASP A 1037 4.12 47.08 2.87
N VAL A 1038 4.89 46.00 2.92
CA VAL A 1038 4.42 44.63 2.65
C VAL A 1038 3.38 44.18 3.69
N ASP A 1039 3.48 44.66 4.93
CA ASP A 1039 2.58 44.28 6.02
C ASP A 1039 1.23 45.01 5.86
N VAL A 1040 1.25 46.26 5.43
CA VAL A 1040 0.04 47.05 5.14
C VAL A 1040 -0.70 46.53 3.90
N ILE A 1041 0.03 46.18 2.85
CA ILE A 1041 -0.54 45.58 1.63
C ILE A 1041 -1.18 44.22 1.94
N GLY A 1042 -0.50 43.40 2.75
CA GLY A 1042 -1.03 42.12 3.23
C GLY A 1042 -2.34 42.29 4.01
N ALA A 1043 -2.45 43.32 4.85
CA ALA A 1043 -3.66 43.62 5.61
C ALA A 1043 -4.84 44.09 4.73
N ILE A 1044 -4.58 44.88 3.68
CA ILE A 1044 -5.59 45.30 2.69
C ILE A 1044 -6.09 44.09 1.88
N ILE A 1045 -5.19 43.21 1.41
CA ILE A 1045 -5.55 41.97 0.68
C ILE A 1045 -6.39 41.05 1.56
N ASN A 1046 -6.02 40.90 2.83
CA ASN A 1046 -6.77 40.10 3.80
C ASN A 1046 -8.18 40.65 4.04
N TYR A 1047 -8.31 41.99 4.08
CA TYR A 1047 -9.61 42.65 4.16
C TYR A 1047 -10.45 42.43 2.89
N VAL A 1048 -9.87 42.57 1.69
CA VAL A 1048 -10.59 42.35 0.42
C VAL A 1048 -11.00 40.88 0.24
N PHE A 1049 -10.18 39.95 0.75
CA PHE A 1049 -10.42 38.51 0.67
C PHE A 1049 -11.43 37.98 1.69
N GLN A 1050 -11.45 38.51 2.92
CA GLN A 1050 -12.22 37.91 4.02
C GLN A 1050 -13.08 38.91 4.81
N GLY A 1051 -13.00 40.21 4.51
CA GLY A 1051 -13.69 41.28 5.24
C GLY A 1051 -13.13 41.58 6.64
N ILE A 1052 -11.95 41.03 6.97
CA ILE A 1052 -11.34 41.12 8.30
C ILE A 1052 -10.07 41.96 8.24
N ASN A 1053 -10.01 43.04 9.02
CA ASN A 1053 -8.80 43.86 9.14
C ASN A 1053 -7.93 43.34 10.29
N SER A 1054 -6.86 42.63 9.96
CA SER A 1054 -5.94 42.02 10.93
C SER A 1054 -5.09 43.02 11.72
N THR A 1055 -5.13 44.32 11.40
CA THR A 1055 -4.32 45.37 12.04
C THR A 1055 -5.12 46.34 12.91
N SER A 1056 -6.45 46.28 12.86
CA SER A 1056 -7.39 47.22 13.50
C SER A 1056 -7.25 48.70 13.06
N ASN A 1057 -6.46 49.00 12.02
CA ASN A 1057 -6.31 50.36 11.49
C ASN A 1057 -7.47 50.73 10.54
N LYS A 1058 -8.29 51.71 10.94
CA LYS A 1058 -9.49 52.14 10.19
C LYS A 1058 -9.21 52.57 8.75
N VAL A 1059 -8.03 53.11 8.45
CA VAL A 1059 -7.67 53.56 7.09
C VAL A 1059 -7.53 52.37 6.13
N ILE A 1060 -6.94 51.26 6.58
CA ILE A 1060 -6.81 50.00 5.82
C ILE A 1060 -8.18 49.36 5.58
N GLU A 1061 -9.08 49.48 6.55
CA GLU A 1061 -10.46 49.00 6.44
C GLU A 1061 -11.27 49.79 5.39
N ASP A 1062 -11.16 51.12 5.39
CA ASP A 1062 -11.86 51.97 4.43
C ASP A 1062 -11.31 51.81 3.00
N ILE A 1063 -9.99 51.62 2.83
CA ILE A 1063 -9.37 51.28 1.54
C ILE A 1063 -9.86 49.92 1.04
N GLY A 1064 -9.87 48.91 1.91
CA GLY A 1064 -10.38 47.58 1.56
C GLY A 1064 -11.87 47.57 1.18
N LYS A 1065 -12.72 48.36 1.86
CA LYS A 1065 -14.14 48.55 1.49
C LYS A 1065 -14.29 49.22 0.13
N GLN A 1066 -13.48 50.22 -0.18
CA GLN A 1066 -13.50 50.89 -1.48
C GLN A 1066 -13.08 49.96 -2.62
N ILE A 1067 -12.09 49.09 -2.40
CA ILE A 1067 -11.64 48.08 -3.37
C ILE A 1067 -12.67 46.96 -3.57
N ILE A 1068 -13.46 46.60 -2.54
CA ILE A 1068 -14.56 45.62 -2.66
C ILE A 1068 -15.78 46.20 -3.41
N ASN A 1069 -16.05 47.50 -3.25
CA ASN A 1069 -17.24 48.16 -3.83
C ASN A 1069 -17.06 48.61 -5.29
N ARG A 1070 -15.85 48.52 -5.84
CA ARG A 1070 -15.54 48.68 -7.27
C ARG A 1070 -15.48 47.32 -7.95
#